data_AF-A0A182XZX0-F1
#
_entry.id   AF-A0A182XZX0-F1
#
_cell.length_a   1.000
_cell.length_b   1.000
_cell.length_c   1.000
_cell.angle_alpha   90.00
_cell.angle_beta   90.00
_cell.angle_gamma   90.00
#
_symmetry.space_group_name_H-M   'P 1'
#
loop_
_entity.id
_entity.type
_entity.pdbx_description
1 polymer ?
#
loop_
_entity_poly.entity_id
_entity_poly.type
_entity_poly.pdbx_seq_one_letter_code
_entity_poly.pdbx_strand_id
1 'polypeptide(L)'
;MFKDALLRWLSVVIVSGTIISLQLVAGADWNFLKCFETVKRCPNQNVSFYLYTRETQENPTQLDMFNPQSIVSANFIRGRPLIVLIHGYTGHRDYAPNPTIRPAYFAYDEFNIISVDYNPLALEPCYLQAVRNLPTVANCTAQLLDFIIESGLIPLDDIHVVGFSLGGQTSGMIANYLRAGRLKRITGLDPAKPLFVFASNEYKLDQSDAEFVQVIHTDVFQRGILHPSGHTDFFVNGGVVQPGCDASTMMTTGECNHNRAPEYYAESIATQVGFYGYRCAHWYLYMLGICRAGGSDEQVAIMGAHTPNTTRGLYFLTKGFVAISIRLYDRLRRCANNPFVQQTSFTASLTMAASSLTVCILFLSILPTPAQKQQENKNVFNTSSCLEKPFRCPHPRIKFYLYTRRTQQNPELIDVLNPESLYYTHWNPSHPVKIVIHGFGGGRNLSPSPDMRKAYFTRGNYNIIIVDYGSAVTEPCLSQIEWAPRFGSLCVSQLVKYIAHHPRGVPPDDMHLIGYSVGAHIAGLVANYLTPSEGKLGRITGLDPTIFFYAGSNNTRDLDPSDAHFVDIIHTGAGILGQWSPGGHADFYVNGGTSQPGCASSTIFQTLACDHTKVTPYFIESINSERGFWAGPCPTLISYLLGWCEPKDSDYVLMGEHLSTQARGVFYVTTNAKPPYARGFPGKNRRTAKTSEYSGVRRK
;
A
#
# COMPACT_ATOMS: atom_id res chain seq x y z
N MET A 1 -51.43 -19.03 14.17
CA MET A 1 -51.78 -20.03 13.14
C MET A 1 -51.86 -19.28 11.83
N PHE A 2 -50.95 -19.29 10.87
CA PHE A 2 -49.88 -20.17 10.40
C PHE A 2 -48.85 -19.17 9.77
N LYS A 3 -47.53 -19.14 10.03
CA LYS A 3 -46.54 -20.20 9.83
C LYS A 3 -46.95 -21.10 8.68
N ASP A 4 -46.68 -20.70 7.43
CA ASP A 4 -46.31 -21.60 6.32
C ASP A 4 -46.38 -20.89 4.96
N ALA A 5 -45.25 -20.33 4.55
CA ALA A 5 -44.83 -20.33 3.15
C ALA A 5 -43.29 -20.51 3.05
N LEU A 6 -42.72 -21.19 4.06
CA LEU A 6 -41.32 -21.64 4.06
C LEU A 6 -41.32 -23.18 4.01
N LEU A 7 -41.95 -23.73 2.97
CA LEU A 7 -42.01 -25.18 2.72
C LEU A 7 -42.40 -25.41 1.25
N ARG A 8 -41.39 -25.55 0.40
CA ARG A 8 -41.28 -26.53 -0.71
C ARG A 8 -40.07 -26.21 -1.61
N TRP A 9 -38.89 -26.29 -1.01
CA TRP A 9 -37.76 -27.00 -1.61
C TRP A 9 -37.32 -28.04 -0.58
N LEU A 10 -38.09 -29.12 -0.52
CA LEU A 10 -37.81 -30.33 0.25
C LEU A 10 -37.76 -31.47 -0.76
N SER A 11 -36.66 -32.21 -0.77
CA SER A 11 -36.46 -33.59 -1.27
C SER A 11 -34.95 -33.83 -1.11
N VAL A 12 -34.39 -34.80 -0.38
CA VAL A 12 -34.79 -36.04 0.33
C VAL A 12 -33.58 -36.30 1.28
N VAL A 13 -33.63 -36.73 2.53
CA VAL A 13 -33.90 -38.09 3.05
C VAL A 13 -33.87 -38.01 4.59
N ILE A 14 -34.92 -38.53 5.24
CA ILE A 14 -34.87 -39.04 6.62
C ILE A 14 -35.31 -40.50 6.58
N VAL A 15 -34.44 -41.41 7.02
CA VAL A 15 -34.72 -42.72 7.66
C VAL A 15 -33.48 -42.92 8.54
N SER A 16 -33.49 -43.17 9.85
CA SER A 16 -34.40 -43.78 10.80
C SER A 16 -33.96 -43.34 12.21
N GLY A 17 -34.90 -43.35 13.16
CA GLY A 17 -34.70 -42.85 14.52
C GLY A 17 -33.48 -43.40 15.25
N THR A 18 -32.72 -42.49 15.85
CA THR A 18 -31.93 -42.75 17.05
C THR A 18 -31.97 -41.49 17.89
N ILE A 19 -32.50 -41.61 19.12
CA ILE A 19 -32.38 -40.57 20.13
C ILE A 19 -30.90 -40.55 20.54
N ILE A 20 -30.14 -39.62 19.99
CA ILE A 20 -28.86 -39.23 20.56
C ILE A 20 -29.16 -38.00 21.40
N SER A 21 -29.10 -38.18 22.72
CA SER A 21 -29.02 -37.11 23.69
C SER A 21 -27.85 -36.21 23.33
N LEU A 22 -28.12 -35.09 22.65
CA LEU A 22 -27.16 -34.02 22.51
C LEU A 22 -27.05 -33.35 23.88
N GLN A 23 -26.03 -33.73 24.64
CA GLN A 23 -25.50 -32.86 25.69
C GLN A 23 -25.26 -31.50 25.06
N LEU A 24 -25.84 -30.47 25.67
CA LEU A 24 -25.50 -29.07 25.43
C LEU A 24 -23.99 -28.93 25.58
N VAL A 25 -23.27 -28.86 24.46
CA VAL A 25 -21.90 -28.34 24.44
C VAL A 25 -22.04 -26.83 24.65
N ALA A 26 -22.15 -26.45 25.92
CA ALA A 26 -21.83 -25.10 26.37
C ALA A 26 -20.32 -24.91 26.18
N GLY A 27 -19.92 -24.45 25.00
CA GLY A 27 -18.50 -24.29 24.67
C GLY A 27 -18.21 -23.71 23.30
N ALA A 28 -19.17 -23.05 22.64
CA ALA A 28 -18.82 -22.17 21.52
C ALA A 28 -18.26 -20.87 22.11
N ASP A 29 -16.93 -20.76 22.12
CA ASP A 29 -16.23 -19.59 22.63
C ASP A 29 -16.51 -18.38 21.71
N TRP A 30 -17.30 -17.43 22.20
CA TRP A 30 -17.67 -16.18 21.51
C TRP A 30 -16.52 -15.15 21.46
N ASN A 31 -15.27 -15.57 21.68
CA ASN A 31 -14.09 -14.70 21.72
C ASN A 31 -13.54 -14.27 20.34
N PHE A 32 -14.13 -14.70 19.22
CA PHE A 32 -13.66 -14.43 17.85
C PHE A 32 -13.62 -12.94 17.42
N LEU A 33 -14.18 -12.01 18.21
CA LEU A 33 -14.29 -10.57 17.84
C LEU A 33 -13.60 -9.59 18.81
N LYS A 34 -12.87 -10.07 19.83
CA LYS A 34 -12.22 -9.18 20.81
C LYS A 34 -10.83 -8.76 20.33
N CYS A 35 -10.76 -7.83 19.39
CA CYS A 35 -9.52 -7.11 19.14
C CYS A 35 -9.15 -6.29 20.38
N PHE A 36 -7.94 -6.46 20.92
CA PHE A 36 -7.48 -5.73 22.10
C PHE A 36 -6.02 -5.30 21.97
N GLU A 37 -5.69 -4.21 22.66
CA GLU A 37 -4.32 -3.79 22.88
C GLU A 37 -3.87 -4.31 24.24
N THR A 38 -2.73 -4.98 24.27
CA THR A 38 -2.20 -5.52 25.52
C THR A 38 -1.50 -4.45 26.33
N VAL A 39 -1.40 -4.65 27.64
CA VAL A 39 -0.58 -3.82 28.50
C VAL A 39 0.88 -3.89 28.03
N LYS A 40 1.54 -2.74 27.93
CA LYS A 40 2.93 -2.63 27.47
C LYS A 40 3.93 -3.01 28.57
N ARG A 41 3.75 -4.18 29.17
CA ARG A 41 4.57 -4.74 30.25
C ARG A 41 4.93 -6.18 29.93
N CYS A 42 6.16 -6.55 30.28
CA CYS A 42 6.68 -7.90 30.23
C CYS A 42 7.09 -8.36 31.64
N PRO A 43 7.04 -9.67 31.97
CA PRO A 43 6.51 -10.75 31.13
C PRO A 43 5.02 -10.58 30.82
N ASN A 44 4.59 -11.02 29.63
CA ASN A 44 3.22 -10.86 29.13
C ASN A 44 2.63 -12.24 28.80
N GLN A 45 1.43 -12.53 29.28
CA GLN A 45 0.78 -13.85 29.09
C GLN A 45 0.43 -14.16 27.63
N ASN A 46 0.35 -13.14 26.77
CA ASN A 46 0.02 -13.30 25.34
C ASN A 46 1.27 -13.39 24.45
N VAL A 47 2.47 -13.47 25.04
CA VAL A 47 3.73 -13.66 24.32
C VAL A 47 4.45 -14.85 24.93
N SER A 48 4.56 -15.93 24.16
CA SER A 48 5.18 -17.19 24.56
C SER A 48 6.42 -17.49 23.73
N PHE A 49 7.36 -18.24 24.30
CA PHE A 49 8.62 -18.58 23.66
C PHE A 49 8.85 -20.09 23.72
N TYR A 50 9.24 -20.68 22.61
CA TYR A 50 9.43 -22.12 22.48
C TYR A 50 10.81 -22.42 21.92
N LEU A 51 11.65 -23.08 22.73
CA LEU A 51 12.97 -23.55 22.35
C LEU A 51 12.88 -24.91 21.67
N TYR A 52 13.48 -24.97 20.49
CA TYR A 52 13.67 -26.16 19.68
C TYR A 52 15.17 -26.43 19.53
N THR A 53 15.52 -27.69 19.70
CA THR A 53 16.79 -28.28 19.29
C THR A 53 16.49 -29.41 18.29
N ARG A 54 17.53 -30.01 17.70
CA ARG A 54 17.35 -31.17 16.82
C ARG A 54 16.59 -32.31 17.50
N GLU A 55 16.76 -32.49 18.81
CA GLU A 55 16.10 -33.52 19.61
C GLU A 55 14.65 -33.17 19.99
N THR A 56 14.34 -31.89 20.17
CA THR A 56 13.04 -31.42 20.67
C THR A 56 12.12 -30.85 19.57
N GLN A 57 12.32 -31.24 18.31
CA GLN A 57 11.57 -30.73 17.16
C GLN A 57 10.04 -30.88 17.31
N GLU A 58 9.58 -32.04 17.78
CA GLU A 58 8.15 -32.33 17.98
C GLU A 58 7.62 -31.84 19.33
N ASN A 59 8.50 -31.75 20.34
CA ASN A 59 8.15 -31.42 21.73
C ASN A 59 9.07 -30.32 22.26
N PRO A 60 8.84 -29.04 21.89
CA PRO A 60 9.69 -27.93 22.31
C PRO A 60 9.64 -27.69 23.81
N THR A 61 10.71 -27.13 24.33
CA THR A 61 10.74 -26.60 25.71
C THR A 61 10.15 -25.19 25.72
N GLN A 62 9.07 -24.98 26.46
CA GLN A 62 8.54 -23.62 26.67
C GLN A 62 9.46 -22.85 27.61
N LEU A 63 9.89 -21.66 27.18
CA LEU A 63 10.69 -20.74 27.98
C LEU A 63 9.73 -19.75 28.66
N ASP A 64 9.51 -19.93 29.96
CA ASP A 64 8.55 -19.12 30.71
C ASP A 64 9.25 -17.94 31.40
N MET A 65 8.98 -16.73 30.92
CA MET A 65 9.50 -15.49 31.50
C MET A 65 8.89 -15.16 32.88
N PHE A 66 7.77 -15.78 33.26
CA PHE A 66 7.25 -15.73 34.64
C PHE A 66 7.98 -16.69 35.59
N ASN A 67 8.73 -17.65 35.05
CA ASN A 67 9.55 -18.59 35.79
C ASN A 67 10.96 -18.68 35.19
N PRO A 68 11.88 -17.74 35.52
CA PRO A 68 13.21 -17.69 34.92
C PRO A 68 14.06 -18.96 35.09
N GLN A 69 13.77 -19.79 36.09
CA GLN A 69 14.44 -21.10 36.25
C GLN A 69 14.14 -22.04 35.07
N SER A 70 12.98 -21.92 34.42
CA SER A 70 12.65 -22.69 33.21
C SER A 70 13.61 -22.37 32.06
N ILE A 71 14.13 -21.15 32.00
CA ILE A 71 15.03 -20.69 30.94
C ILE A 71 16.45 -21.21 31.21
N VAL A 72 16.93 -21.12 32.46
CA VAL A 72 18.26 -21.59 32.85
C VAL A 72 18.38 -23.12 32.76
N SER A 73 17.30 -23.84 33.08
CA SER A 73 17.24 -25.31 33.01
C SER A 73 16.87 -25.85 31.62
N ALA A 74 16.53 -24.97 30.67
CA ALA A 74 16.23 -25.39 29.31
C ALA A 74 17.48 -25.97 28.63
N ASN A 75 17.26 -26.93 27.73
CA ASN A 75 18.32 -27.68 27.06
C ASN A 75 18.97 -26.88 25.90
N PHE A 76 19.58 -25.73 26.21
CA PHE A 76 20.38 -24.97 25.25
C PHE A 76 21.66 -25.73 24.91
N ILE A 77 21.92 -25.91 23.61
CA ILE A 77 23.17 -26.48 23.11
C ILE A 77 24.26 -25.41 23.22
N ARG A 78 25.21 -25.62 24.14
CA ARG A 78 26.31 -24.68 24.39
C ARG A 78 27.24 -24.57 23.17
N GLY A 79 27.72 -23.36 22.90
CA GLY A 79 28.63 -23.09 21.77
C GLY A 79 27.97 -23.14 20.39
N ARG A 80 26.64 -23.29 20.32
CA ARG A 80 25.87 -23.23 19.08
C ARG A 80 25.04 -21.95 18.99
N PRO A 81 24.88 -21.35 17.80
CA PRO A 81 24.12 -20.11 17.64
C PRO A 81 22.65 -20.23 18.03
N LEU A 82 22.05 -19.09 18.38
CA LEU A 82 20.61 -18.94 18.62
C LEU A 82 19.94 -18.23 17.46
N ILE A 83 18.97 -18.90 16.84
CA ILE A 83 18.09 -18.32 15.82
C ILE A 83 16.74 -18.00 16.46
N VAL A 84 16.29 -16.75 16.39
CA VAL A 84 14.97 -16.32 16.88
C VAL A 84 14.05 -16.15 15.68
N LEU A 85 12.97 -16.94 15.61
CA LEU A 85 11.98 -16.91 14.55
C LEU A 85 10.72 -16.20 15.01
N ILE A 86 10.29 -15.17 14.27
CA ILE A 86 9.11 -14.36 14.61
C ILE A 86 8.09 -14.45 13.48
N HIS A 87 6.91 -15.00 13.77
CA HIS A 87 5.82 -15.13 12.80
C HIS A 87 5.14 -13.79 12.47
N GLY A 88 4.27 -13.81 11.46
CA GLY A 88 3.51 -12.66 10.99
C GLY A 88 2.10 -12.51 11.55
N TYR A 89 1.29 -11.69 10.88
CA TYR A 89 -0.14 -11.56 11.14
C TYR A 89 -0.86 -12.91 10.94
N THR A 90 -1.87 -13.19 11.77
CA THR A 90 -2.61 -14.47 11.87
C THR A 90 -1.75 -15.72 12.10
N GLY A 91 -0.45 -15.55 12.35
CA GLY A 91 0.48 -16.64 12.58
C GLY A 91 0.52 -17.09 14.04
N HIS A 92 1.27 -18.15 14.27
CA HIS A 92 1.65 -18.69 15.58
C HIS A 92 2.98 -19.43 15.42
N ARG A 93 3.48 -20.10 16.48
CA ARG A 93 4.78 -20.78 16.47
C ARG A 93 4.98 -21.85 15.38
N ASP A 94 3.91 -22.37 14.79
CA ASP A 94 3.95 -23.41 13.75
C ASP A 94 3.54 -22.89 12.37
N TYR A 95 3.35 -21.57 12.23
CA TYR A 95 3.14 -20.89 10.95
C TYR A 95 4.42 -20.19 10.47
N ALA A 96 4.41 -19.72 9.22
CA ALA A 96 5.53 -19.02 8.63
C ALA A 96 6.13 -17.96 9.58
N PRO A 97 7.45 -17.96 9.79
CA PRO A 97 8.45 -18.68 8.98
C PRO A 97 8.87 -20.05 9.55
N ASN A 98 8.28 -20.48 10.66
CA ASN A 98 8.74 -21.62 11.46
C ASN A 98 8.74 -22.99 10.75
N PRO A 99 7.66 -23.42 10.05
CA PRO A 99 7.58 -24.77 9.50
C PRO A 99 8.55 -25.00 8.32
N THR A 100 9.02 -23.94 7.67
CA THR A 100 9.99 -24.04 6.56
C THR A 100 11.43 -23.85 7.05
N ILE A 101 11.67 -22.88 7.95
CA ILE A 101 13.03 -22.53 8.38
C ILE A 101 13.59 -23.48 9.44
N ARG A 102 12.81 -23.91 10.44
CA ARG A 102 13.33 -24.79 11.51
C ARG A 102 13.90 -26.10 10.96
N PRO A 103 13.17 -26.86 10.10
CA PRO A 103 13.70 -28.10 9.57
C PRO A 103 14.95 -27.89 8.72
N ALA A 104 15.03 -26.78 7.97
CA ALA A 104 16.18 -26.45 7.15
C ALA A 104 17.45 -26.20 7.98
N TYR A 105 17.35 -25.50 9.11
CA TYR A 105 18.48 -25.34 10.03
C TYR A 105 18.90 -26.67 10.65
N PHE A 106 17.96 -27.48 11.14
CA PHE A 106 18.30 -28.77 11.77
C PHE A 106 18.86 -29.80 10.79
N ALA A 107 18.48 -29.72 9.51
CA ALA A 107 19.10 -30.50 8.45
C ALA A 107 20.53 -30.06 8.13
N TYR A 108 20.86 -28.77 8.35
CA TYR A 108 22.17 -28.20 8.05
C TYR A 108 23.20 -28.44 9.17
N ASP A 109 22.90 -28.06 10.42
CA ASP A 109 23.76 -28.27 11.59
C ASP A 109 22.94 -28.22 12.90
N GLU A 110 23.60 -28.26 14.04
CA GLU A 110 23.00 -28.04 15.35
C GLU A 110 22.86 -26.55 15.67
N PHE A 111 21.63 -26.14 16.00
CA PHE A 111 21.28 -24.78 16.39
C PHE A 111 20.34 -24.80 17.60
N ASN A 112 20.31 -23.70 18.33
CA ASN A 112 19.21 -23.36 19.21
C ASN A 112 18.21 -22.52 18.42
N ILE A 113 16.94 -22.89 18.38
CA ILE A 113 15.91 -22.09 17.68
C ILE A 113 14.78 -21.73 18.63
N ILE A 114 14.51 -20.44 18.80
CA ILE A 114 13.36 -19.95 19.57
C ILE A 114 12.28 -19.46 18.60
N SER A 115 11.09 -20.06 18.64
CA SER A 115 9.90 -19.52 17.99
C SER A 115 9.18 -18.59 18.97
N VAL A 116 8.97 -17.33 18.58
CA VAL A 116 8.16 -16.36 19.32
C VAL A 116 6.71 -16.50 18.89
N ASP A 117 5.81 -16.78 19.85
CA ASP A 117 4.38 -16.91 19.63
C ASP A 117 3.63 -15.75 20.30
N TYR A 118 2.97 -14.94 19.48
CA TYR A 118 2.12 -13.84 19.92
C TYR A 118 0.75 -13.89 19.24
N ASN A 119 0.30 -15.09 18.83
CA ASN A 119 -0.96 -15.31 18.13
C ASN A 119 -2.17 -14.56 18.74
N PRO A 120 -2.40 -14.56 20.08
CA PRO A 120 -3.53 -13.85 20.67
C PRO A 120 -3.53 -12.34 20.41
N LEU A 121 -2.36 -11.75 20.13
CA LEU A 121 -2.19 -10.33 19.82
C LEU A 121 -2.32 -10.00 18.33
N ALA A 122 -2.35 -11.03 17.46
CA ALA A 122 -2.27 -10.89 16.01
C ALA A 122 -3.35 -11.66 15.24
N LEU A 123 -4.51 -11.89 15.86
CA LEU A 123 -5.65 -12.60 15.26
C LEU A 123 -6.31 -11.80 14.13
N GLU A 124 -6.98 -12.51 13.23
CA GLU A 124 -7.94 -11.92 12.30
C GLU A 124 -9.24 -11.55 13.04
N PRO A 125 -9.86 -10.39 12.78
CA PRO A 125 -9.53 -9.31 11.83
C PRO A 125 -8.72 -8.14 12.44
N CYS A 126 -7.98 -8.38 13.52
CA CYS A 126 -7.39 -7.36 14.39
C CYS A 126 -6.04 -6.78 13.93
N TYR A 127 -5.86 -6.47 12.65
CA TYR A 127 -4.55 -6.04 12.11
C TYR A 127 -4.00 -4.78 12.77
N LEU A 128 -4.84 -3.77 13.00
CA LEU A 128 -4.41 -2.51 13.63
C LEU A 128 -3.92 -2.75 15.07
N GLN A 129 -4.67 -3.55 15.84
CA GLN A 129 -4.27 -3.92 17.21
C GLN A 129 -2.99 -4.76 17.18
N ALA A 130 -2.83 -5.66 16.20
CA ALA A 130 -1.60 -6.41 16.01
C ALA A 130 -0.39 -5.49 15.83
N VAL A 131 -0.50 -4.47 14.95
CA VAL A 131 0.55 -3.46 14.77
C VAL A 131 0.84 -2.69 16.06
N ARG A 132 -0.19 -2.28 16.81
CA ARG A 132 -0.03 -1.57 18.09
C ARG A 132 0.55 -2.43 19.21
N ASN A 133 0.40 -3.75 19.12
CA ASN A 133 0.93 -4.72 20.08
C ASN A 133 2.40 -5.10 19.80
N LEU A 134 2.94 -4.85 18.60
CA LEU A 134 4.32 -5.23 18.25
C LEU A 134 5.39 -4.67 19.20
N PRO A 135 5.32 -3.42 19.70
CA PRO A 135 6.29 -2.93 20.68
C PRO A 135 6.31 -3.78 21.97
N THR A 136 5.17 -4.34 22.39
CA THR A 136 5.12 -5.26 23.53
C THR A 136 5.79 -6.59 23.20
N VAL A 137 5.55 -7.15 22.02
CA VAL A 137 6.19 -8.40 21.56
C VAL A 137 7.72 -8.21 21.48
N ALA A 138 8.16 -7.09 20.91
CA ALA A 138 9.57 -6.72 20.80
C ALA A 138 10.23 -6.55 22.17
N ASN A 139 9.59 -5.83 23.11
CA ASN A 139 10.08 -5.66 24.47
C ASN A 139 10.19 -7.00 25.21
N CYS A 140 9.18 -7.87 25.12
CA CYS A 140 9.22 -9.18 25.79
C CYS A 140 10.31 -10.08 25.21
N THR A 141 10.51 -10.02 23.89
CA THR A 141 11.58 -10.76 23.22
C THR A 141 12.95 -10.22 23.63
N ALA A 142 13.13 -8.90 23.69
CA ALA A 142 14.37 -8.28 24.14
C ALA A 142 14.72 -8.65 25.58
N GLN A 143 13.75 -8.69 26.49
CA GLN A 143 13.97 -9.11 27.88
C GLN A 143 14.38 -10.57 28.00
N LEU A 144 13.82 -11.46 27.17
CA LEU A 144 14.27 -12.86 27.10
C LEU A 144 15.72 -12.94 26.61
N LEU A 145 16.07 -12.19 25.57
CA LEU A 145 17.44 -12.19 25.03
C LEU A 145 18.44 -11.61 26.03
N ASP A 146 18.13 -10.50 26.70
CA ASP A 146 18.93 -9.96 27.80
C ASP A 146 19.17 -11.04 28.86
N PHE A 147 18.13 -11.76 29.29
CA PHE A 147 18.27 -12.82 30.30
C PHE A 147 19.16 -13.99 29.83
N ILE A 148 19.02 -14.42 28.57
CA ILE A 148 19.86 -15.47 27.97
C ILE A 148 21.33 -15.05 27.94
N ILE A 149 21.60 -13.79 27.58
CA ILE A 149 22.96 -13.24 27.49
C ILE A 149 23.56 -13.07 28.89
N GLU A 150 22.81 -12.46 29.82
CA GLU A 150 23.24 -12.24 31.22
C GLU A 150 23.51 -13.56 31.96
N SER A 151 22.74 -14.62 31.64
CA SER A 151 22.95 -15.97 32.18
C SER A 151 24.12 -16.72 31.54
N GLY A 152 24.80 -16.11 30.56
CA GLY A 152 25.88 -16.73 29.81
C GLY A 152 25.45 -17.95 29.01
N LEU A 153 24.17 -18.07 28.66
CA LEU A 153 23.62 -19.20 27.88
C LEU A 153 24.09 -19.13 26.43
N ILE A 154 23.91 -17.97 25.80
CA ILE A 154 24.31 -17.66 24.42
C ILE A 154 24.88 -16.23 24.41
N PRO A 155 26.07 -15.99 23.84
CA PRO A 155 26.62 -14.65 23.72
C PRO A 155 25.85 -13.82 22.68
N LEU A 156 25.81 -12.49 22.84
CA LEU A 156 25.11 -11.56 21.92
C LEU A 156 25.52 -11.77 20.45
N ASP A 157 26.79 -12.05 20.21
CA ASP A 157 27.36 -12.23 18.86
C ASP A 157 26.84 -13.48 18.13
N ASP A 158 26.26 -14.43 18.85
CA ASP A 158 25.73 -15.69 18.33
C ASP A 158 24.21 -15.68 18.18
N ILE A 159 23.57 -14.51 18.32
CA ILE A 159 22.12 -14.34 18.18
C ILE A 159 21.79 -13.75 16.80
N HIS A 160 20.88 -14.43 16.09
CA HIS A 160 20.32 -13.98 14.81
C HIS A 160 18.79 -13.97 14.90
N VAL A 161 18.18 -12.80 14.69
CA VAL A 161 16.72 -12.65 14.63
C VAL A 161 16.24 -12.72 13.18
N VAL A 162 15.25 -13.56 12.90
CA VAL A 162 14.60 -13.72 11.60
C VAL A 162 13.10 -13.50 11.75
N GLY A 163 12.58 -12.44 11.15
CA GLY A 163 11.17 -12.07 11.27
C GLY A 163 10.45 -12.09 9.93
N PHE A 164 9.22 -12.61 9.90
CA PHE A 164 8.37 -12.62 8.69
C PHE A 164 7.19 -11.67 8.83
N SER A 165 6.86 -10.90 7.78
CA SER A 165 5.67 -10.03 7.75
C SER A 165 5.67 -9.01 8.92
N LEU A 166 4.64 -9.01 9.79
CA LEU A 166 4.66 -8.23 11.04
C LEU A 166 5.86 -8.58 11.93
N GLY A 167 6.26 -9.86 11.99
CA GLY A 167 7.46 -10.29 12.69
C GLY A 167 8.74 -9.72 12.10
N GLY A 168 8.76 -9.42 10.79
CA GLY A 168 9.85 -8.68 10.15
C GLY A 168 10.00 -7.27 10.73
N GLN A 169 8.87 -6.58 10.94
CA GLN A 169 8.86 -5.26 11.60
C GLN A 169 9.22 -5.37 13.10
N THR A 170 8.66 -6.38 13.79
CA THR A 170 8.99 -6.67 15.20
C THR A 170 10.47 -6.93 15.41
N SER A 171 11.14 -7.59 14.47
CA SER A 171 12.57 -7.91 14.59
C SER A 171 13.45 -6.67 14.76
N GLY A 172 13.14 -5.58 14.05
CA GLY A 172 13.81 -4.30 14.21
C GLY A 172 13.51 -3.63 15.54
N MET A 173 12.23 -3.63 15.94
CA MET A 173 11.78 -3.03 17.20
C MET A 173 12.44 -3.65 18.45
N ILE A 174 12.93 -4.90 18.40
CA ILE A 174 13.67 -5.53 19.51
C ILE A 174 14.88 -4.69 19.90
N ALA A 175 15.56 -4.08 18.93
CA ALA A 175 16.74 -3.26 19.16
C ALA A 175 16.48 -2.05 20.07
N ASN A 176 15.25 -1.54 20.10
CA ASN A 176 14.87 -0.43 20.98
C ASN A 176 14.83 -0.81 22.47
N TYR A 177 14.73 -2.11 22.77
CA TYR A 177 14.52 -2.61 24.13
C TYR A 177 15.69 -3.47 24.64
N LEU A 178 16.58 -3.94 23.75
CA LEU A 178 17.70 -4.79 24.11
C LEU A 178 18.79 -4.00 24.86
N ARG A 179 19.09 -4.37 26.10
CA ARG A 179 20.09 -3.66 26.92
C ARG A 179 21.49 -4.23 26.76
N ALA A 180 21.59 -5.52 26.42
CA ALA A 180 22.86 -6.21 26.24
C ALA A 180 23.75 -5.62 25.13
N GLY A 181 23.19 -4.85 24.21
CA GLY A 181 23.91 -4.19 23.13
C GLY A 181 23.17 -4.28 21.81
N ARG A 182 23.91 -4.18 20.70
CA ARG A 182 23.36 -4.22 19.34
C ARG A 182 23.42 -5.64 18.79
N LEU A 183 22.30 -6.14 18.25
CA LEU A 183 22.25 -7.45 17.61
C LEU A 183 23.24 -7.54 16.46
N LYS A 184 23.89 -8.70 16.29
CA LYS A 184 24.82 -8.91 15.18
C LYS A 184 24.11 -9.00 13.83
N ARG A 185 22.94 -9.64 13.80
CA ARG A 185 22.20 -9.87 12.56
C ARG A 185 20.69 -9.89 12.74
N ILE A 186 20.00 -9.19 11.85
CA ILE A 186 18.55 -9.30 11.63
C ILE A 186 18.31 -9.68 10.17
N THR A 187 17.39 -10.61 9.93
CA THR A 187 16.81 -10.88 8.60
C THR A 187 15.31 -10.58 8.60
N GLY A 188 14.89 -9.60 7.80
CA GLY A 188 13.49 -9.34 7.50
C GLY A 188 13.02 -10.13 6.28
N LEU A 189 12.03 -10.98 6.45
CA LEU A 189 11.40 -11.76 5.39
C LEU A 189 10.07 -11.10 5.02
N ASP A 190 10.07 -10.47 3.85
CA ASP A 190 8.97 -9.66 3.29
C ASP A 190 8.25 -8.81 4.35
N PRO A 191 8.95 -7.85 5.01
CA PRO A 191 8.38 -7.08 6.11
C PRO A 191 7.08 -6.39 5.71
N ALA A 192 6.08 -6.39 6.60
CA ALA A 192 4.75 -5.92 6.27
C ALA A 192 4.72 -4.43 5.88
N LYS A 193 3.96 -4.08 4.84
CA LYS A 193 3.74 -2.72 4.36
C LYS A 193 2.71 -1.92 5.15
N PRO A 194 1.48 -2.44 5.38
CA PRO A 194 0.41 -1.60 5.93
C PRO A 194 0.80 -1.04 7.30
N LEU A 195 0.66 0.28 7.46
CA LEU A 195 1.03 1.05 8.67
C LEU A 195 2.55 1.23 8.94
N PHE A 196 3.44 0.64 8.13
CA PHE A 196 4.90 0.76 8.32
C PHE A 196 5.62 1.64 7.30
N VAL A 197 5.02 1.91 6.14
CA VAL A 197 5.65 2.74 5.08
C VAL A 197 6.11 4.11 5.61
N PHE A 198 5.33 4.69 6.52
CA PHE A 198 5.62 6.01 7.10
C PHE A 198 5.99 5.96 8.58
N ALA A 199 6.07 4.77 9.18
CA ALA A 199 6.52 4.64 10.56
C ALA A 199 7.94 5.25 10.70
N SER A 200 8.19 5.94 11.82
CA SER A 200 9.54 6.33 12.21
C SER A 200 10.38 5.06 12.39
N ASN A 201 11.71 5.18 12.27
CA ASN A 201 12.62 4.04 12.37
C ASN A 201 12.49 3.27 13.70
N GLU A 202 11.99 3.91 14.76
CA GLU A 202 11.70 3.23 16.04
C GLU A 202 10.52 2.23 15.94
N TYR A 203 9.64 2.34 14.94
CA TYR A 203 8.44 1.52 14.78
C TYR A 203 8.45 0.65 13.51
N LYS A 204 9.60 0.49 12.85
CA LYS A 204 9.75 -0.38 11.68
C LYS A 204 11.17 -0.92 11.60
N LEU A 205 11.37 -1.95 10.79
CA LEU A 205 12.69 -2.45 10.48
C LEU A 205 13.51 -1.41 9.72
N ASP A 206 14.69 -1.09 10.25
CA ASP A 206 15.70 -0.20 9.68
C ASP A 206 17.10 -0.82 9.77
N GLN A 207 18.01 -0.37 8.92
CA GLN A 207 19.41 -0.81 8.94
C GLN A 207 20.11 -0.54 10.28
N SER A 208 19.67 0.45 11.07
CA SER A 208 20.26 0.77 12.38
C SER A 208 20.05 -0.30 13.45
N ASP A 209 19.10 -1.20 13.25
CA ASP A 209 18.61 -2.11 14.30
C ASP A 209 19.59 -3.24 14.64
N ALA A 210 20.57 -3.49 13.78
CA ALA A 210 21.63 -4.48 14.00
C ALA A 210 22.95 -4.06 13.33
N GLU A 211 24.02 -4.80 13.60
CA GLU A 211 25.29 -4.67 12.87
C GLU A 211 25.14 -4.97 11.38
N PHE A 212 24.26 -5.92 11.08
CA PHE A 212 23.87 -6.25 9.72
C PHE A 212 22.38 -6.55 9.65
N VAL A 213 21.69 -5.92 8.69
CA VAL A 213 20.27 -6.12 8.44
C VAL A 213 20.11 -6.51 6.98
N GLN A 214 19.56 -7.70 6.75
CA GLN A 214 19.21 -8.19 5.43
C GLN A 214 17.70 -8.21 5.28
N VAL A 215 17.19 -7.81 4.12
CA VAL A 215 15.77 -7.91 3.79
C VAL A 215 15.57 -8.71 2.51
N ILE A 216 14.60 -9.62 2.50
CA ILE A 216 14.18 -10.38 1.31
C ILE A 216 12.76 -9.96 0.96
N HIS A 217 12.59 -9.41 -0.22
CA HIS A 217 11.33 -8.86 -0.74
C HIS A 217 10.73 -9.80 -1.79
N THR A 218 9.47 -10.20 -1.59
CA THR A 218 8.75 -11.13 -2.49
C THR A 218 7.33 -10.68 -2.87
N ASP A 219 6.72 -9.74 -2.14
CA ASP A 219 5.35 -9.25 -2.39
C ASP A 219 5.19 -7.73 -2.18
N VAL A 220 6.12 -6.93 -2.72
CA VAL A 220 6.27 -5.48 -2.45
C VAL A 220 5.08 -4.60 -2.86
N PHE A 221 4.18 -5.11 -3.69
CA PHE A 221 2.98 -4.38 -4.13
C PHE A 221 1.70 -4.79 -3.41
N GLN A 222 1.67 -5.94 -2.72
CA GLN A 222 0.51 -6.34 -1.91
C GLN A 222 0.84 -6.22 -0.42
N ARG A 223 1.45 -7.22 0.20
CA ARG A 223 1.65 -7.30 1.66
C ARG A 223 3.00 -6.78 2.13
N GLY A 224 4.06 -6.98 1.35
CA GLY A 224 5.44 -6.57 1.68
C GLY A 224 5.73 -5.10 1.37
N ILE A 225 6.67 -4.50 2.11
CA ILE A 225 7.11 -3.11 1.91
C ILE A 225 8.13 -3.02 0.76
N LEU A 226 7.94 -2.10 -0.20
CA LEU A 226 8.91 -1.88 -1.28
C LEU A 226 10.17 -1.13 -0.82
N HIS A 227 10.02 -0.26 0.18
CA HIS A 227 11.10 0.60 0.65
C HIS A 227 12.26 -0.24 1.21
N PRO A 228 13.52 0.02 0.80
CA PRO A 228 14.67 -0.65 1.37
C PRO A 228 14.76 -0.44 2.89
N SER A 229 14.88 -1.51 3.65
CA SER A 229 14.87 -1.49 5.13
C SER A 229 16.15 -2.03 5.74
N GLY A 230 17.09 -2.54 4.93
CA GLY A 230 18.31 -3.16 5.42
C GLY A 230 19.58 -2.46 5.00
N HIS A 231 20.68 -3.00 5.51
CA HIS A 231 22.00 -2.80 4.92
C HIS A 231 22.06 -3.42 3.51
N THR A 232 21.37 -4.55 3.32
CA THR A 232 21.19 -5.22 2.04
C THR A 232 19.74 -5.62 1.83
N ASP A 233 19.20 -5.32 0.65
CA ASP A 233 17.84 -5.67 0.27
C ASP A 233 17.85 -6.50 -1.01
N PHE A 234 17.24 -7.68 -0.97
CA PHE A 234 17.13 -8.60 -2.09
C PHE A 234 15.69 -8.62 -2.62
N PHE A 235 15.52 -8.33 -3.91
CA PHE A 235 14.22 -8.37 -4.58
C PHE A 235 14.16 -9.60 -5.49
N VAL A 236 13.50 -10.66 -5.01
CA VAL A 236 13.43 -11.93 -5.72
C VAL A 236 12.38 -11.84 -6.82
N ASN A 237 12.76 -12.09 -8.06
CA ASN A 237 11.92 -11.86 -9.25
C ASN A 237 11.37 -10.42 -9.30
N GLY A 238 12.19 -9.45 -8.89
CA GLY A 238 11.78 -8.04 -8.73
C GLY A 238 10.93 -7.76 -7.49
N GLY A 239 10.64 -8.77 -6.66
CA GLY A 239 9.84 -8.64 -5.45
C GLY A 239 8.33 -8.56 -5.70
N VAL A 240 7.85 -8.87 -6.92
CA VAL A 240 6.45 -8.60 -7.31
C VAL A 240 5.61 -9.86 -7.46
N VAL A 241 5.97 -10.73 -8.40
CA VAL A 241 5.28 -12.01 -8.63
C VAL A 241 6.30 -13.11 -8.58
N GLN A 242 6.03 -14.10 -7.73
CA GLN A 242 6.89 -15.24 -7.57
C GLN A 242 6.40 -16.40 -8.46
N PRO A 243 7.31 -17.16 -9.09
CA PRO A 243 6.96 -18.33 -9.88
C PRO A 243 6.09 -19.32 -9.09
N GLY A 244 5.05 -19.85 -9.73
CA GLY A 244 4.08 -20.76 -9.10
C GLY A 244 3.00 -20.07 -8.26
N CYS A 245 2.97 -18.74 -8.19
CA CYS A 245 1.89 -17.96 -7.59
C CYS A 245 1.03 -17.33 -8.69
N ASP A 246 0.17 -18.12 -9.36
CA ASP A 246 -0.77 -17.65 -10.39
C ASP A 246 -2.19 -17.43 -9.85
N ALA A 247 -2.92 -16.51 -10.49
CA ALA A 247 -4.25 -16.08 -10.03
C ALA A 247 -5.37 -17.10 -10.28
N SER A 248 -5.13 -18.09 -11.15
CA SER A 248 -6.13 -19.09 -11.52
C SER A 248 -6.25 -20.23 -10.50
N THR A 249 -5.29 -20.40 -9.60
CA THR A 249 -5.13 -21.66 -8.85
C THR A 249 -5.14 -21.49 -7.32
N MET A 250 -5.15 -20.25 -6.79
CA MET A 250 -5.20 -19.99 -5.35
C MET A 250 -6.09 -18.79 -5.01
N MET A 251 -6.81 -18.88 -3.88
CA MET A 251 -7.75 -17.86 -3.41
C MET A 251 -7.14 -16.51 -3.05
N THR A 252 -5.80 -16.34 -2.94
CA THR A 252 -5.17 -15.01 -3.01
C THR A 252 -3.72 -15.11 -3.54
N THR A 253 -3.39 -14.42 -4.64
CA THR A 253 -2.02 -14.39 -5.20
C THR A 253 -1.00 -13.76 -4.25
N GLY A 254 -1.40 -12.77 -3.45
CA GLY A 254 -0.55 -12.10 -2.47
C GLY A 254 -0.09 -12.97 -1.32
N GLU A 255 -0.94 -13.87 -0.82
CA GLU A 255 -0.51 -14.79 0.25
C GLU A 255 0.56 -15.77 -0.23
N CYS A 256 0.45 -16.27 -1.46
CA CYS A 256 1.50 -17.10 -2.07
C CYS A 256 2.82 -16.32 -2.22
N ASN A 257 2.78 -15.13 -2.84
CA ASN A 257 3.99 -14.31 -3.03
C ASN A 257 4.66 -13.95 -1.69
N HIS A 258 3.87 -13.60 -0.68
CA HIS A 258 4.35 -13.25 0.65
C HIS A 258 5.08 -14.44 1.31
N ASN A 259 4.49 -15.63 1.26
CA ASN A 259 5.08 -16.84 1.85
C ASN A 259 6.34 -17.37 1.14
N ARG A 260 6.70 -16.84 -0.05
CA ARG A 260 7.95 -17.24 -0.72
C ARG A 260 9.21 -16.74 -0.02
N ALA A 261 9.17 -15.63 0.72
CA ALA A 261 10.35 -15.13 1.43
C ALA A 261 10.92 -16.15 2.44
N PRO A 262 10.12 -16.75 3.35
CA PRO A 262 10.62 -17.81 4.23
C PRO A 262 11.02 -19.09 3.49
N GLU A 263 10.38 -19.44 2.38
CA GLU A 263 10.80 -20.59 1.56
C GLU A 263 12.18 -20.37 0.92
N TYR A 264 12.41 -19.22 0.28
CA TYR A 264 13.72 -18.90 -0.31
C TYR A 264 14.81 -18.81 0.74
N TYR A 265 14.49 -18.24 1.91
CA TYR A 265 15.44 -18.23 3.01
C TYR A 265 15.74 -19.65 3.51
N ALA A 266 14.74 -20.51 3.69
CA ALA A 266 14.95 -21.90 4.09
C ALA A 266 15.83 -22.66 3.08
N GLU A 267 15.54 -22.55 1.78
CA GLU A 267 16.35 -23.17 0.72
C GLU A 267 17.80 -22.63 0.73
N SER A 268 17.99 -21.35 1.08
CA SER A 268 19.32 -20.73 1.12
C SER A 268 20.24 -21.28 2.23
N ILE A 269 19.70 -21.94 3.26
CA ILE A 269 20.50 -22.44 4.39
C ILE A 269 21.46 -23.55 3.95
N ALA A 270 20.99 -24.48 3.12
CA ALA A 270 21.76 -25.65 2.68
C ALA A 270 22.00 -25.67 1.15
N THR A 271 21.78 -24.54 0.47
CA THR A 271 21.92 -24.46 -0.99
C THR A 271 23.36 -24.76 -1.45
N GLN A 272 23.49 -25.63 -2.45
CA GLN A 272 24.78 -25.92 -3.10
C GLN A 272 25.06 -24.99 -4.29
N VAL A 273 24.01 -24.36 -4.82
CA VAL A 273 24.07 -23.51 -6.02
C VAL A 273 23.98 -22.03 -5.71
N GLY A 274 23.47 -21.65 -4.53
CA GLY A 274 23.36 -20.26 -4.10
C GLY A 274 22.20 -19.49 -4.75
N PHE A 275 21.76 -18.43 -4.07
CA PHE A 275 20.82 -17.45 -4.59
C PHE A 275 21.56 -16.14 -4.88
N TYR A 276 22.17 -16.03 -6.06
CA TYR A 276 22.94 -14.84 -6.40
C TYR A 276 22.07 -13.74 -6.99
N GLY A 277 22.05 -12.59 -6.31
CA GLY A 277 21.47 -11.36 -6.82
C GLY A 277 22.54 -10.47 -7.41
N TYR A 278 22.19 -9.72 -8.46
CA TYR A 278 23.07 -8.69 -9.01
C TYR A 278 22.70 -7.33 -8.44
N ARG A 279 23.72 -6.54 -8.14
CA ARG A 279 23.58 -5.22 -7.55
C ARG A 279 22.96 -4.26 -8.55
N CYS A 280 22.06 -3.42 -8.06
CA CYS A 280 21.47 -2.35 -8.84
C CYS A 280 21.27 -1.14 -7.93
N ALA A 281 21.50 0.07 -8.44
CA ALA A 281 21.46 1.26 -7.59
C ALA A 281 20.04 1.54 -7.07
N HIS A 282 19.00 1.15 -7.82
CA HIS A 282 17.61 1.33 -7.44
C HIS A 282 16.70 0.27 -8.06
N TRP A 283 15.58 0.00 -7.38
CA TRP A 283 14.52 -0.90 -7.87
C TRP A 283 13.99 -0.52 -9.26
N TYR A 284 13.82 0.79 -9.53
CA TYR A 284 13.38 1.24 -10.85
C TYR A 284 14.41 0.91 -11.95
N LEU A 285 15.72 1.00 -11.68
CA LEU A 285 16.76 0.66 -12.67
C LEU A 285 16.78 -0.82 -13.03
N TYR A 286 16.43 -1.69 -12.08
CA TYR A 286 16.22 -3.11 -12.33
C TYR A 286 15.03 -3.35 -13.25
N MET A 287 13.88 -2.75 -12.93
CA MET A 287 12.68 -2.87 -13.78
C MET A 287 12.88 -2.32 -15.19
N LEU A 288 13.75 -1.32 -15.34
CA LEU A 288 14.15 -0.76 -16.63
C LEU A 288 15.09 -1.67 -17.44
N GLY A 289 15.55 -2.80 -16.89
CA GLY A 289 16.54 -3.68 -17.52
C GLY A 289 17.91 -3.04 -17.72
N ILE A 290 18.17 -1.91 -17.05
CA ILE A 290 19.43 -1.16 -17.14
C ILE A 290 20.54 -1.89 -16.38
N CYS A 291 20.18 -2.49 -15.25
CA CYS A 291 21.08 -3.32 -14.48
C CYS A 291 21.25 -4.69 -15.19
N ARG A 292 22.46 -4.96 -15.69
CA ARG A 292 22.77 -6.20 -16.42
C ARG A 292 23.34 -7.25 -15.46
N ALA A 293 22.82 -8.47 -15.52
CA ALA A 293 23.52 -9.65 -15.01
C ALA A 293 24.75 -9.90 -15.91
N GLY A 294 25.95 -9.59 -15.41
CA GLY A 294 27.20 -9.78 -16.17
C GLY A 294 28.33 -8.78 -15.89
N GLY A 295 28.26 -7.99 -14.81
CA GLY A 295 29.41 -7.23 -14.29
C GLY A 295 30.42 -8.13 -13.56
N SER A 296 31.58 -7.57 -13.19
CA SER A 296 32.60 -8.24 -12.37
C SER A 296 32.01 -8.85 -11.08
N ASP A 297 32.70 -9.83 -10.48
CA ASP A 297 32.28 -10.52 -9.24
C ASP A 297 31.93 -9.54 -8.08
N GLU A 298 32.42 -8.30 -8.13
CA GLU A 298 32.09 -7.21 -7.20
C GLU A 298 30.62 -6.71 -7.29
N GLN A 299 29.84 -7.17 -8.26
CA GLN A 299 28.44 -6.76 -8.46
C GLN A 299 27.42 -7.84 -8.10
N VAL A 300 27.84 -8.96 -7.50
CA VAL A 300 26.91 -10.03 -7.07
C VAL A 300 26.99 -10.27 -5.57
N ALA A 301 25.86 -10.63 -4.97
CA ALA A 301 25.80 -11.07 -3.58
C ALA A 301 24.92 -12.31 -3.45
N ILE A 302 25.33 -13.24 -2.59
CA ILE A 302 24.50 -14.38 -2.20
C ILE A 302 23.41 -13.89 -1.24
N MET A 303 22.16 -14.24 -1.54
CA MET A 303 20.99 -13.98 -0.71
C MET A 303 20.80 -15.12 0.30
N GLY A 304 20.25 -14.77 1.48
CA GLY A 304 19.85 -15.73 2.50
C GLY A 304 20.87 -15.94 3.61
N ALA A 305 20.87 -17.12 4.23
CA ALA A 305 21.62 -17.41 5.46
C ALA A 305 23.12 -17.08 5.36
N HIS A 306 23.74 -17.32 4.20
CA HIS A 306 25.18 -17.15 3.96
C HIS A 306 25.59 -15.75 3.48
N THR A 307 24.69 -14.77 3.46
CA THR A 307 25.01 -13.39 3.04
C THR A 307 26.10 -12.80 3.95
N PRO A 308 27.23 -12.30 3.42
CA PRO A 308 28.28 -11.68 4.24
C PRO A 308 27.78 -10.42 4.94
N ASN A 309 28.14 -10.23 6.22
CA ASN A 309 27.71 -9.07 7.02
C ASN A 309 28.26 -7.72 6.50
N THR A 310 29.22 -7.73 5.59
CA THR A 310 29.79 -6.55 4.91
C THR A 310 29.02 -6.15 3.65
N THR A 311 28.09 -6.98 3.18
CA THR A 311 27.31 -6.73 1.96
C THR A 311 26.47 -5.47 2.12
N ARG A 312 26.42 -4.61 1.09
CA ARG A 312 25.59 -3.40 1.09
C ARG A 312 24.90 -3.18 -0.25
N GLY A 313 23.70 -2.62 -0.21
CA GLY A 313 22.95 -2.16 -1.38
C GLY A 313 21.79 -3.06 -1.79
N LEU A 314 21.24 -2.81 -2.98
CA LEU A 314 20.04 -3.48 -3.49
C LEU A 314 20.44 -4.53 -4.53
N TYR A 315 19.90 -5.73 -4.39
CA TYR A 315 20.22 -6.87 -5.23
C TYR A 315 18.97 -7.50 -5.79
N PHE A 316 19.07 -8.01 -7.02
CA PHE A 316 17.92 -8.51 -7.75
C PHE A 316 18.20 -9.90 -8.29
N LEU A 317 17.23 -10.80 -8.14
CA LEU A 317 17.31 -12.18 -8.60
C LEU A 317 16.22 -12.42 -9.65
N THR A 318 16.50 -13.23 -10.67
CA THR A 318 15.48 -13.72 -11.61
C THR A 318 15.68 -15.23 -11.80
N LYS A 319 14.61 -16.04 -11.64
CA LYS A 319 14.65 -17.41 -12.18
C LYS A 319 14.37 -17.36 -13.68
N GLY A 320 15.32 -17.85 -14.47
CA GLY A 320 15.22 -17.96 -15.94
C GLY A 320 16.54 -17.77 -16.71
N PHE A 321 17.60 -17.28 -16.07
CA PHE A 321 18.91 -17.08 -16.73
C PHE A 321 19.89 -18.24 -16.52
N VAL A 322 19.41 -19.46 -16.70
CA VAL A 322 20.26 -20.58 -17.14
C VAL A 322 19.56 -21.20 -18.37
N ALA A 323 20.21 -21.10 -19.54
CA ALA A 323 19.93 -21.81 -20.80
C ALA A 323 19.13 -21.18 -21.97
N ILE A 324 18.51 -19.99 -21.89
CA ILE A 324 17.76 -19.44 -23.07
C ILE A 324 18.52 -18.34 -23.84
N SER A 325 19.36 -17.54 -23.18
CA SER A 325 20.03 -16.40 -23.85
C SER A 325 21.18 -16.80 -24.78
N ILE A 326 21.74 -18.01 -24.66
CA ILE A 326 22.82 -18.47 -25.56
C ILE A 326 22.27 -18.73 -26.98
N ARG A 327 21.01 -19.18 -27.13
CA ARG A 327 20.43 -19.43 -28.48
C ARG A 327 19.93 -18.17 -29.18
N LEU A 328 19.52 -17.13 -28.44
CA LEU A 328 19.18 -15.83 -29.03
C LEU A 328 20.43 -14.99 -29.33
N TYR A 329 21.46 -15.06 -28.48
CA TYR A 329 22.75 -14.43 -28.74
C TYR A 329 23.44 -15.02 -29.98
N ASP A 330 23.41 -16.34 -30.19
CA ASP A 330 23.96 -16.96 -31.41
C ASP A 330 23.16 -16.72 -32.69
N ARG A 331 21.86 -16.37 -32.59
CA ARG A 331 21.04 -15.93 -33.74
C ARG A 331 21.27 -14.46 -34.06
N LEU A 332 21.43 -13.60 -33.04
CA LEU A 332 21.70 -12.17 -33.22
C LEU A 332 23.16 -11.90 -33.65
N ARG A 333 24.12 -12.72 -33.22
CA ARG A 333 25.52 -12.64 -33.67
C ARG A 333 25.70 -13.04 -35.14
N ARG A 334 24.83 -13.90 -35.68
CA ARG A 334 24.76 -14.21 -37.12
C ARG A 334 24.16 -13.08 -37.97
N CYS A 335 23.28 -12.26 -37.39
CA CYS A 335 22.80 -11.04 -38.06
C CYS A 335 23.79 -9.86 -37.96
N ALA A 336 24.61 -9.80 -36.91
CA ALA A 336 25.60 -8.74 -36.69
C ALA A 336 26.91 -8.90 -37.48
N ASN A 337 27.14 -10.06 -38.12
CA ASN A 337 28.31 -10.32 -39.00
C ASN A 337 27.97 -10.22 -40.49
N ASN A 338 26.92 -9.47 -40.86
CA ASN A 338 26.61 -9.17 -42.26
C ASN A 338 27.62 -8.12 -42.81
N PRO A 339 28.38 -8.37 -43.89
CA PRO A 339 29.55 -7.57 -44.28
C PRO A 339 29.28 -6.16 -44.85
N PHE A 340 28.11 -5.54 -44.62
CA PHE A 340 27.70 -4.35 -45.38
C PHE A 340 27.69 -3.01 -44.61
N VAL A 341 28.15 -2.96 -43.36
CA VAL A 341 28.26 -1.68 -42.63
C VAL A 341 29.55 -1.65 -41.81
N GLN A 342 30.67 -1.45 -42.50
CA GLN A 342 31.96 -1.18 -41.89
C GLN A 342 32.55 0.09 -42.53
N GLN A 343 32.36 1.23 -41.87
CA GLN A 343 33.04 2.52 -42.04
C GLN A 343 32.32 3.45 -41.05
N THR A 344 32.89 4.03 -40.00
CA THR A 344 34.25 4.51 -39.78
C THR A 344 34.56 4.49 -38.27
N SER A 345 35.79 4.13 -37.97
CA SER A 345 36.52 4.25 -36.71
C SER A 345 36.59 5.70 -36.19
N PHE A 346 36.63 5.89 -34.87
CA PHE A 346 37.68 6.66 -34.19
C PHE A 346 37.67 6.38 -32.67
N THR A 347 38.88 6.32 -32.12
CA THR A 347 39.30 5.74 -30.83
C THR A 347 39.61 6.79 -29.75
N ALA A 348 39.49 6.35 -28.48
CA ALA A 348 40.23 6.79 -27.27
C ALA A 348 39.96 8.22 -26.72
N SER A 349 40.00 8.53 -25.42
CA SER A 349 40.82 8.00 -24.32
C SER A 349 40.19 8.22 -22.93
N LEU A 350 40.58 7.34 -21.99
CA LEU A 350 40.59 7.51 -20.53
C LEU A 350 41.48 8.68 -20.09
N THR A 351 41.12 9.38 -19.00
CA THR A 351 42.03 9.69 -17.87
C THR A 351 41.26 10.20 -16.65
N MET A 352 41.79 9.84 -15.47
CA MET A 352 41.31 10.08 -14.11
C MET A 352 41.43 11.53 -13.63
N ALA A 353 40.64 11.91 -12.62
CA ALA A 353 41.11 12.71 -11.49
C ALA A 353 40.16 12.57 -10.28
N ALA A 354 40.74 12.17 -9.15
CA ALA A 354 40.13 12.14 -7.83
C ALA A 354 40.40 13.45 -7.07
N SER A 355 39.62 13.66 -5.99
CA SER A 355 39.85 14.53 -4.83
C SER A 355 39.79 16.06 -5.00
N SER A 356 38.83 16.70 -4.32
CA SER A 356 39.12 17.46 -3.07
C SER A 356 37.86 18.08 -2.42
N LEU A 357 37.73 17.78 -1.11
CA LEU A 357 37.28 18.58 0.05
C LEU A 357 35.86 19.18 0.03
N THR A 358 34.96 18.82 0.94
CA THR A 358 35.01 19.05 2.42
C THR A 358 35.23 20.52 2.76
N VAL A 359 34.13 21.24 3.03
CA VAL A 359 33.97 22.35 4.01
C VAL A 359 32.59 22.97 3.74
N CYS A 360 31.61 22.59 4.54
CA CYS A 360 30.45 23.39 4.98
C CYS A 360 29.57 22.57 5.96
N ILE A 361 30.23 21.90 6.90
CA ILE A 361 29.62 21.42 8.15
C ILE A 361 30.40 22.14 9.23
N LEU A 362 29.87 23.26 9.70
CA LEU A 362 30.15 23.99 10.94
C LEU A 362 29.71 25.43 10.73
N PHE A 363 28.44 25.72 11.04
CA PHE A 363 27.90 26.98 11.57
C PHE A 363 26.39 26.91 11.40
N LEU A 364 25.72 26.26 12.36
CA LEU A 364 24.32 26.48 12.77
C LEU A 364 24.03 25.58 13.97
N SER A 365 24.84 25.74 15.01
CA SER A 365 24.48 25.41 16.38
C SER A 365 24.44 26.73 17.15
N ILE A 366 23.47 26.84 18.06
CA ILE A 366 23.13 27.98 18.93
C ILE A 366 21.98 28.86 18.39
N LEU A 367 20.74 28.42 18.61
CA LEU A 367 19.66 29.25 19.18
C LEU A 367 18.65 28.33 19.93
N PRO A 368 18.15 28.72 21.12
CA PRO A 368 17.34 27.85 21.96
C PRO A 368 15.87 27.83 21.50
N THR A 369 15.32 26.63 21.29
CA THR A 369 13.88 26.43 21.04
C THR A 369 13.10 26.43 22.36
N PRO A 370 12.01 27.20 22.50
CA PRO A 370 11.19 27.17 23.69
C PRO A 370 10.38 25.87 23.77
N ALA A 371 10.35 25.29 24.96
CA ALA A 371 9.58 24.09 25.29
C ALA A 371 8.08 24.30 25.01
N GLN A 372 7.52 23.56 24.05
CA GLN A 372 6.07 23.40 23.96
C GLN A 372 5.64 22.21 24.83
N LYS A 373 4.83 22.53 25.84
CA LYS A 373 4.11 21.58 26.70
C LYS A 373 3.40 20.52 25.86
N GLN A 374 3.69 19.24 26.14
CA GLN A 374 2.83 18.14 25.76
C GLN A 374 1.46 18.33 26.41
N GLN A 375 0.45 18.64 25.61
CA GLN A 375 -0.94 18.58 26.04
C GLN A 375 -1.48 17.21 25.64
N GLU A 376 -1.66 16.34 26.63
CA GLU A 376 -2.33 15.04 26.48
C GLU A 376 -3.73 15.24 25.89
N ASN A 377 -3.90 14.95 24.60
CA ASN A 377 -5.21 14.95 23.95
C ASN A 377 -6.01 13.71 24.38
N LYS A 378 -6.83 13.86 25.42
CA LYS A 378 -7.85 12.89 25.88
C LYS A 378 -8.97 12.61 24.85
N ASN A 379 -8.87 13.11 23.62
CA ASN A 379 -9.89 12.96 22.57
C ASN A 379 -9.73 11.71 21.68
N VAL A 380 -8.65 10.93 21.84
CA VAL A 380 -8.38 9.73 21.00
C VAL A 380 -9.30 8.54 21.33
N PHE A 381 -9.98 8.54 22.49
CA PHE A 381 -10.86 7.46 22.94
C PHE A 381 -12.35 7.70 22.69
N ASN A 382 -12.73 8.82 22.06
CA ASN A 382 -14.13 9.10 21.74
C ASN A 382 -14.51 8.48 20.39
N THR A 383 -15.08 7.27 20.41
CA THR A 383 -15.55 6.54 19.22
C THR A 383 -16.98 6.90 18.79
N SER A 384 -17.62 7.91 19.39
CA SER A 384 -18.98 8.34 18.99
C SER A 384 -19.05 8.85 17.53
N SER A 385 -17.90 9.20 16.95
CA SER A 385 -17.78 9.54 15.54
C SER A 385 -17.87 8.31 14.62
N CYS A 386 -17.72 7.09 15.13
CA CYS A 386 -17.80 5.87 14.32
C CYS A 386 -19.26 5.51 14.01
N LEU A 387 -19.54 5.07 12.79
CA LEU A 387 -20.83 4.46 12.43
C LEU A 387 -21.03 3.10 13.10
N GLU A 388 -22.21 2.87 13.66
CA GLU A 388 -22.59 1.61 14.30
C GLU A 388 -23.52 0.78 13.39
N LYS A 389 -23.51 -0.54 13.58
CA LYS A 389 -24.48 -1.43 12.92
C LYS A 389 -25.89 -1.17 13.46
N PRO A 390 -26.95 -1.30 12.66
CA PRO A 390 -26.95 -1.84 11.29
C PRO A 390 -26.65 -0.78 10.23
N PHE A 391 -25.80 -1.14 9.27
CA PHE A 391 -25.48 -0.32 8.10
C PHE A 391 -26.65 -0.33 7.12
N ARG A 392 -27.61 0.58 7.32
CA ARG A 392 -28.80 0.73 6.48
C ARG A 392 -28.90 2.15 5.93
N CYS A 393 -29.33 2.23 4.68
CA CYS A 393 -29.63 3.49 4.02
C CYS A 393 -31.16 3.63 3.88
N PRO A 394 -31.73 4.84 4.01
CA PRO A 394 -31.03 6.10 4.24
C PRO A 394 -30.48 6.19 5.67
N HIS A 395 -29.28 6.76 5.79
CA HIS A 395 -28.57 6.84 7.07
C HIS A 395 -28.54 8.30 7.56
N PRO A 396 -28.90 8.61 8.83
CA PRO A 396 -29.05 9.99 9.30
C PRO A 396 -27.75 10.82 9.27
N ARG A 397 -26.60 10.14 9.23
CA ARG A 397 -25.26 10.73 9.18
C ARG A 397 -24.67 10.86 7.77
N ILE A 398 -25.38 10.40 6.74
CA ILE A 398 -25.02 10.54 5.32
C ILE A 398 -26.09 11.41 4.67
N LYS A 399 -25.71 12.63 4.30
CA LYS A 399 -26.65 13.66 3.84
C LYS A 399 -26.27 14.14 2.44
N PHE A 400 -27.28 14.50 1.66
CA PHE A 400 -27.11 14.98 0.28
C PHE A 400 -27.47 16.46 0.21
N TYR A 401 -26.46 17.32 0.11
CA TYR A 401 -26.67 18.77 0.07
C TYR A 401 -26.63 19.27 -1.36
N LEU A 402 -27.76 19.76 -1.85
CA LEU A 402 -27.88 20.45 -3.13
C LEU A 402 -27.40 21.90 -3.00
N TYR A 403 -26.51 22.25 -3.90
CA TYR A 403 -26.11 23.61 -4.18
C TYR A 403 -26.46 23.95 -5.61
N THR A 404 -27.04 25.12 -5.77
CA THR A 404 -27.28 25.79 -7.04
C THR A 404 -26.61 27.16 -6.99
N ARG A 405 -26.62 27.90 -8.09
CA ARG A 405 -26.07 29.26 -8.12
C ARG A 405 -26.70 30.16 -7.05
N ARG A 406 -27.96 29.90 -6.65
CA ARG A 406 -28.71 30.68 -5.65
C ARG A 406 -28.49 30.19 -4.21
N THR A 407 -28.14 28.91 -4.02
CA THR A 407 -28.07 28.26 -2.70
C THR A 407 -26.64 27.97 -2.24
N GLN A 408 -25.66 28.75 -2.72
CA GLN A 408 -24.23 28.57 -2.40
C GLN A 408 -23.91 28.73 -0.91
N GLN A 409 -24.59 29.66 -0.23
CA GLN A 409 -24.41 29.95 1.20
C GLN A 409 -25.27 29.05 2.08
N ASN A 410 -26.53 28.83 1.68
CA ASN A 410 -27.51 28.02 2.40
C ASN A 410 -27.91 26.84 1.50
N PRO A 411 -27.25 25.68 1.61
CA PRO A 411 -27.59 24.51 0.82
C PRO A 411 -28.96 23.96 1.20
N GLU A 412 -29.57 23.28 0.25
CA GLU A 412 -30.83 22.58 0.43
C GLU A 412 -30.54 21.09 0.63
N LEU A 413 -31.25 20.45 1.56
CA LEU A 413 -31.13 19.00 1.77
C LEU A 413 -32.03 18.28 0.77
N ILE A 414 -31.48 17.32 0.03
CA ILE A 414 -32.28 16.34 -0.72
C ILE A 414 -32.60 15.19 0.24
N ASP A 415 -33.87 15.07 0.60
CA ASP A 415 -34.38 13.93 1.35
C ASP A 415 -34.90 12.86 0.37
N VAL A 416 -34.14 11.79 0.21
CA VAL A 416 -34.45 10.68 -0.72
C VAL A 416 -35.69 9.89 -0.32
N LEU A 417 -36.21 10.06 0.90
CA LEU A 417 -37.48 9.47 1.33
C LEU A 417 -38.69 10.32 1.00
N ASN A 418 -38.48 11.62 0.76
CA ASN A 418 -39.56 12.53 0.43
C ASN A 418 -39.70 12.62 -1.09
N PRO A 419 -40.77 12.06 -1.70
CA PRO A 419 -40.97 12.11 -3.14
C PRO A 419 -41.04 13.55 -3.66
N GLU A 420 -41.39 14.51 -2.82
CA GLU A 420 -41.51 15.92 -3.20
C GLU A 420 -40.21 16.72 -3.00
N SER A 421 -39.12 16.10 -2.51
CA SER A 421 -37.91 16.84 -2.12
C SER A 421 -37.34 17.70 -3.25
N LEU A 422 -37.33 17.25 -4.52
CA LEU A 422 -36.81 18.09 -5.61
C LEU A 422 -37.73 19.27 -5.96
N TYR A 423 -39.04 19.21 -5.67
CA TYR A 423 -39.95 20.36 -5.89
C TYR A 423 -39.70 21.47 -4.87
N TYR A 424 -39.29 21.13 -3.65
CA TYR A 424 -39.00 22.09 -2.58
C TYR A 424 -37.58 22.66 -2.60
N THR A 425 -36.80 22.34 -3.63
CA THR A 425 -35.44 22.87 -3.80
C THR A 425 -35.32 23.66 -5.09
N HIS A 426 -34.20 24.35 -5.26
CA HIS A 426 -33.86 25.05 -6.49
C HIS A 426 -33.34 24.12 -7.60
N TRP A 427 -33.56 22.81 -7.49
CA TRP A 427 -33.21 21.82 -8.51
C TRP A 427 -33.80 22.20 -9.89
N ASN A 428 -32.97 22.13 -10.91
CA ASN A 428 -33.39 22.36 -12.30
C ASN A 428 -32.91 21.22 -13.21
N PRO A 429 -33.80 20.39 -13.78
CA PRO A 429 -33.41 19.25 -14.62
C PRO A 429 -32.65 19.64 -15.89
N SER A 430 -32.75 20.89 -16.36
CA SER A 430 -31.98 21.37 -17.51
C SER A 430 -30.53 21.73 -17.18
N HIS A 431 -30.14 21.74 -15.90
CA HIS A 431 -28.76 22.02 -15.49
C HIS A 431 -27.98 20.71 -15.29
N PRO A 432 -26.68 20.66 -15.67
CA PRO A 432 -25.88 19.46 -15.47
C PRO A 432 -25.75 19.08 -13.99
N VAL A 433 -25.75 17.77 -13.72
CA VAL A 433 -25.70 17.21 -12.37
C VAL A 433 -24.28 16.79 -12.03
N LYS A 434 -23.73 17.35 -10.94
CA LYS A 434 -22.41 17.00 -10.39
C LYS A 434 -22.58 16.43 -9.00
N ILE A 435 -22.20 15.19 -8.77
CA ILE A 435 -22.23 14.56 -7.45
C ILE A 435 -20.79 14.48 -6.93
N VAL A 436 -20.47 15.28 -5.93
CA VAL A 436 -19.12 15.37 -5.35
C VAL A 436 -19.06 14.52 -4.09
N ILE A 437 -18.12 13.58 -4.06
CA ILE A 437 -17.90 12.64 -2.96
C ILE A 437 -16.51 12.88 -2.38
N HIS A 438 -16.45 13.52 -1.20
CA HIS A 438 -15.18 13.80 -0.54
C HIS A 438 -14.49 12.53 -0.03
N GLY A 439 -13.24 12.64 0.45
CA GLY A 439 -12.46 11.54 1.02
C GLY A 439 -12.51 11.48 2.55
N PHE A 440 -11.58 10.73 3.15
CA PHE A 440 -11.41 10.61 4.61
C PHE A 440 -11.09 11.96 5.26
N GLY A 441 -11.66 12.22 6.44
CA GLY A 441 -11.54 13.52 7.12
C GLY A 441 -12.16 14.70 6.37
N GLY A 442 -12.85 14.45 5.25
CA GLY A 442 -13.53 15.45 4.45
C GLY A 442 -14.92 15.80 4.98
N GLY A 443 -15.58 16.73 4.29
CA GLY A 443 -16.94 17.14 4.59
C GLY A 443 -17.44 18.20 3.63
N ARG A 444 -18.71 18.59 3.74
CA ARG A 444 -19.31 19.59 2.83
C ARG A 444 -18.67 20.99 2.89
N ASN A 445 -18.05 21.32 4.02
CA ASN A 445 -17.43 22.62 4.30
C ASN A 445 -15.89 22.55 4.25
N LEU A 446 -15.32 21.40 3.92
CA LEU A 446 -13.87 21.19 3.84
C LEU A 446 -13.47 20.98 2.38
N SER A 447 -12.29 21.48 2.01
CA SER A 447 -11.72 21.25 0.67
C SER A 447 -11.69 19.75 0.35
N PRO A 448 -12.04 19.32 -0.88
CA PRO A 448 -12.28 20.14 -2.08
C PRO A 448 -13.71 20.64 -2.28
N SER A 449 -14.66 20.26 -1.42
CA SER A 449 -16.11 20.49 -1.59
C SER A 449 -16.50 21.94 -1.92
N PRO A 450 -16.17 22.96 -1.09
CA PRO A 450 -16.55 24.34 -1.36
C PRO A 450 -15.78 24.94 -2.55
N ASP A 451 -14.51 24.56 -2.73
CA ASP A 451 -13.63 25.12 -3.76
C ASP A 451 -14.07 24.68 -5.17
N MET A 452 -14.41 23.40 -5.31
CA MET A 452 -14.92 22.85 -6.56
C MET A 452 -16.27 23.46 -6.93
N ARG A 453 -17.17 23.61 -5.95
CA ARG A 453 -18.46 24.28 -6.15
C ARG A 453 -18.29 25.72 -6.65
N LYS A 454 -17.40 26.48 -6.01
CA LYS A 454 -17.08 27.85 -6.41
C LYS A 454 -16.55 27.90 -7.85
N ALA A 455 -15.68 26.97 -8.22
CA ALA A 455 -15.15 26.89 -9.57
C ALA A 455 -16.26 26.63 -10.61
N TYR A 456 -17.16 25.68 -10.38
CA TYR A 456 -18.27 25.41 -11.29
C TYR A 456 -19.23 26.60 -11.44
N PHE A 457 -19.62 27.25 -10.35
CA PHE A 457 -20.53 28.40 -10.43
C PHE A 457 -19.93 29.66 -11.03
N THR A 458 -18.60 29.71 -11.19
CA THR A 458 -17.95 30.74 -12.01
C THR A 458 -18.25 30.54 -13.50
N ARG A 459 -18.45 29.29 -13.93
CA ARG A 459 -18.64 28.92 -15.34
C ARG A 459 -20.11 28.92 -15.77
N GLY A 460 -21.02 28.46 -14.92
CA GLY A 460 -22.40 28.26 -15.33
C GLY A 460 -23.34 27.85 -14.21
N ASN A 461 -24.56 27.45 -14.58
CA ASN A 461 -25.55 26.93 -13.65
C ASN A 461 -25.47 25.40 -13.62
N TYR A 462 -25.40 24.83 -12.42
CA TYR A 462 -25.25 23.41 -12.16
C TYR A 462 -26.14 22.99 -11.00
N ASN A 463 -26.52 21.71 -10.97
CA ASN A 463 -26.99 21.05 -9.74
C ASN A 463 -25.78 20.33 -9.12
N ILE A 464 -25.17 20.92 -8.10
CA ILE A 464 -24.00 20.34 -7.43
C ILE A 464 -24.47 19.72 -6.12
N ILE A 465 -24.41 18.41 -6.02
CA ILE A 465 -24.76 17.67 -4.81
C ILE A 465 -23.48 17.25 -4.11
N ILE A 466 -23.33 17.61 -2.84
CA ILE A 466 -22.22 17.13 -2.02
C ILE A 466 -22.74 16.02 -1.11
N VAL A 467 -22.13 14.84 -1.25
CA VAL A 467 -22.37 13.70 -0.35
C VAL A 467 -21.59 13.97 0.93
N ASP A 468 -22.28 14.41 1.97
CA ASP A 468 -21.68 14.69 3.27
C ASP A 468 -21.84 13.46 4.17
N TYR A 469 -20.75 12.73 4.29
CA TYR A 469 -20.59 11.64 5.23
C TYR A 469 -19.43 11.91 6.18
N GLY A 470 -18.97 13.17 6.30
CA GLY A 470 -17.80 13.54 7.09
C GLY A 470 -17.90 13.08 8.53
N SER A 471 -19.09 13.15 9.13
CA SER A 471 -19.30 12.64 10.49
C SER A 471 -19.01 11.14 10.62
N ALA A 472 -19.12 10.35 9.54
CA ALA A 472 -18.87 8.91 9.54
C ALA A 472 -17.40 8.53 9.27
N VAL A 473 -16.54 9.46 8.85
CA VAL A 473 -15.16 9.18 8.42
C VAL A 473 -14.15 10.15 9.02
N THR A 474 -14.14 10.25 10.35
CA THR A 474 -13.13 10.99 11.13
C THR A 474 -12.32 10.05 12.01
N GLU A 475 -11.09 10.44 12.33
CA GLU A 475 -10.31 9.78 13.40
C GLU A 475 -11.11 9.72 14.72
N PRO A 476 -11.06 8.60 15.48
CA PRO A 476 -10.21 7.42 15.34
C PRO A 476 -10.78 6.25 14.48
N CYS A 477 -11.78 6.50 13.62
CA CYS A 477 -12.58 5.46 12.96
C CYS A 477 -11.96 4.89 11.67
N LEU A 478 -10.63 4.86 11.56
CA LEU A 478 -9.92 4.40 10.36
C LEU A 478 -10.31 2.97 9.94
N SER A 479 -10.70 2.10 10.89
CA SER A 479 -11.20 0.74 10.62
C SER A 479 -12.47 0.72 9.77
N GLN A 480 -13.21 1.83 9.69
CA GLN A 480 -14.40 1.91 8.86
C GLN A 480 -14.09 2.02 7.37
N ILE A 481 -12.87 2.43 6.99
CA ILE A 481 -12.48 2.54 5.58
C ILE A 481 -12.60 1.20 4.83
N GLU A 482 -12.55 0.05 5.53
CA GLU A 482 -12.70 -1.28 4.93
C GLU A 482 -14.12 -1.55 4.38
N TRP A 483 -15.17 -1.05 5.03
CA TRP A 483 -16.56 -1.33 4.66
C TRP A 483 -17.36 -0.08 4.30
N ALA A 484 -16.93 1.10 4.77
CA ALA A 484 -17.58 2.38 4.56
C ALA A 484 -17.78 2.72 3.09
N PRO A 485 -16.89 2.33 2.15
CA PRO A 485 -17.13 2.66 0.76
C PRO A 485 -18.32 1.92 0.16
N ARG A 486 -18.52 0.63 0.51
CA ARG A 486 -19.71 -0.14 0.10
C ARG A 486 -20.98 0.39 0.75
N PHE A 487 -20.89 0.79 2.01
CA PHE A 487 -22.03 1.38 2.70
C PHE A 487 -22.37 2.76 2.15
N GLY A 488 -21.36 3.59 1.92
CA GLY A 488 -21.48 4.90 1.30
C GLY A 488 -22.07 4.79 -0.09
N SER A 489 -21.59 3.85 -0.92
CA SER A 489 -22.11 3.64 -2.27
C SER A 489 -23.56 3.16 -2.28
N LEU A 490 -23.98 2.33 -1.32
CA LEU A 490 -25.39 1.96 -1.16
C LEU A 490 -26.24 3.22 -0.90
N CYS A 491 -25.82 4.11 -0.01
CA CYS A 491 -26.55 5.34 0.28
C CYS A 491 -26.53 6.30 -0.92
N VAL A 492 -25.40 6.46 -1.61
CA VAL A 492 -25.32 7.28 -2.81
C VAL A 492 -26.16 6.70 -3.95
N SER A 493 -26.27 5.37 -4.08
CA SER A 493 -27.16 4.77 -5.08
C SER A 493 -28.64 5.07 -4.81
N GLN A 494 -29.04 5.26 -3.55
CA GLN A 494 -30.41 5.69 -3.24
C GLN A 494 -30.66 7.11 -3.76
N LEU A 495 -29.69 8.01 -3.63
CA LEU A 495 -29.77 9.34 -4.22
C LEU A 495 -29.87 9.27 -5.75
N VAL A 496 -29.01 8.48 -6.41
CA VAL A 496 -29.02 8.34 -7.87
C VAL A 496 -30.36 7.81 -8.36
N LYS A 497 -30.89 6.74 -7.73
CA LYS A 497 -32.20 6.16 -8.05
C LYS A 497 -33.34 7.13 -7.76
N TYR A 498 -33.26 7.88 -6.66
CA TYR A 498 -34.26 8.90 -6.32
C TYR A 498 -34.34 9.96 -7.41
N ILE A 499 -33.19 10.52 -7.84
CA ILE A 499 -33.15 11.51 -8.91
C ILE A 499 -33.63 10.90 -10.24
N ALA A 500 -33.19 9.70 -10.59
CA ALA A 500 -33.54 9.05 -11.85
C ALA A 500 -35.05 8.80 -11.99
N HIS A 501 -35.74 8.41 -10.91
CA HIS A 501 -37.17 8.11 -10.92
C HIS A 501 -38.06 9.32 -10.65
N HIS A 502 -37.51 10.46 -10.24
CA HIS A 502 -38.29 11.65 -9.94
C HIS A 502 -38.84 12.29 -11.24
N PRO A 503 -40.06 12.86 -11.28
CA PRO A 503 -40.60 13.52 -12.50
C PRO A 503 -39.79 14.72 -12.99
N ARG A 504 -39.09 15.41 -12.06
CA ARG A 504 -38.08 16.45 -12.33
C ARG A 504 -36.65 15.90 -12.45
N GLY A 505 -36.52 14.60 -12.59
CA GLY A 505 -35.27 13.84 -12.53
C GLY A 505 -34.37 14.04 -13.74
N VAL A 506 -33.19 13.45 -13.63
CA VAL A 506 -32.19 13.32 -14.70
C VAL A 506 -31.73 11.87 -14.68
N PRO A 507 -31.61 11.18 -15.84
CA PRO A 507 -31.16 9.78 -15.86
C PRO A 507 -29.70 9.66 -15.39
N PRO A 508 -29.27 8.49 -14.87
CA PRO A 508 -27.88 8.27 -14.45
C PRO A 508 -26.85 8.53 -15.57
N ASP A 509 -27.24 8.31 -16.82
CA ASP A 509 -26.44 8.54 -18.03
C ASP A 509 -25.98 10.00 -18.20
N ASP A 510 -26.70 10.95 -17.57
CA ASP A 510 -26.40 12.38 -17.62
C ASP A 510 -25.76 12.90 -16.31
N MET A 511 -25.42 12.01 -15.38
CA MET A 511 -24.78 12.37 -14.11
C MET A 511 -23.25 12.23 -14.18
N HIS A 512 -22.55 13.20 -13.58
CA HIS A 512 -21.10 13.13 -13.37
C HIS A 512 -20.77 13.03 -11.87
N LEU A 513 -20.25 11.87 -11.46
CA LEU A 513 -19.76 11.64 -10.10
C LEU A 513 -18.26 11.99 -10.03
N ILE A 514 -17.86 12.76 -9.03
CA ILE A 514 -16.47 13.19 -8.82
C ILE A 514 -16.07 12.76 -7.42
N GLY A 515 -15.23 11.75 -7.33
CA GLY A 515 -14.81 11.16 -6.06
C GLY A 515 -13.35 11.46 -5.75
N TYR A 516 -13.04 11.89 -4.52
CA TYR A 516 -11.68 12.12 -4.05
C TYR A 516 -11.24 11.04 -3.07
N SER A 517 -10.05 10.47 -3.26
CA SER A 517 -9.48 9.44 -2.38
C SER A 517 -10.44 8.25 -2.26
N VAL A 518 -10.87 7.88 -1.04
CA VAL A 518 -11.91 6.86 -0.81
C VAL A 518 -13.24 7.17 -1.52
N GLY A 519 -13.57 8.44 -1.75
CA GLY A 519 -14.77 8.86 -2.48
C GLY A 519 -14.77 8.44 -3.95
N ALA A 520 -13.60 8.21 -4.56
CA ALA A 520 -13.49 7.67 -5.92
C ALA A 520 -14.04 6.24 -6.00
N HIS A 521 -13.68 5.40 -5.02
CA HIS A 521 -14.20 4.03 -4.91
C HIS A 521 -15.68 4.01 -4.57
N ILE A 522 -16.17 4.94 -3.72
CA ILE A 522 -17.61 5.10 -3.49
C ILE A 522 -18.34 5.39 -4.81
N ALA A 523 -17.79 6.27 -5.66
CA ALA A 523 -18.39 6.62 -6.94
C ALA A 523 -18.48 5.41 -7.89
N GLY A 524 -17.41 4.62 -8.00
CA GLY A 524 -17.41 3.38 -8.81
C GLY A 524 -18.44 2.38 -8.30
N LEU A 525 -18.40 2.08 -6.99
CA LEU A 525 -19.27 1.10 -6.35
C LEU A 525 -20.77 1.43 -6.44
N VAL A 526 -21.18 2.67 -6.72
CA VAL A 526 -22.59 3.02 -6.97
C VAL A 526 -23.13 2.24 -8.16
N ALA A 527 -22.31 1.99 -9.19
CA ALA A 527 -22.70 1.28 -10.41
C ALA A 527 -23.22 -0.13 -10.11
N ASN A 528 -22.63 -0.82 -9.12
CA ASN A 528 -23.04 -2.17 -8.69
C ASN A 528 -24.46 -2.25 -8.13
N TYR A 529 -25.07 -1.12 -7.78
CA TYR A 529 -26.43 -1.05 -7.26
C TYR A 529 -27.46 -0.61 -8.31
N LEU A 530 -27.03 -0.26 -9.52
CA LEU A 530 -27.91 0.12 -10.62
C LEU A 530 -28.26 -1.10 -11.48
N THR A 531 -29.53 -1.24 -11.80
CA THR A 531 -30.03 -2.24 -12.75
C THR A 531 -29.93 -1.74 -14.19
N PRO A 532 -29.89 -2.61 -15.20
CA PRO A 532 -29.86 -2.19 -16.61
C PRO A 532 -31.01 -1.25 -17.01
N SER A 533 -32.19 -1.40 -16.39
CA SER A 533 -33.35 -0.52 -16.62
C SER A 533 -33.23 0.86 -15.96
N GLU A 534 -32.39 1.00 -14.92
CA GLU A 534 -32.12 2.27 -14.26
C GLU A 534 -31.07 3.10 -15.02
N GLY A 535 -30.32 2.48 -15.95
CA GLY A 535 -29.30 3.15 -16.76
C GLY A 535 -27.88 2.94 -16.25
N LYS A 536 -26.91 3.56 -16.92
CA LYS A 536 -25.48 3.52 -16.56
C LYS A 536 -25.01 4.92 -16.21
N LEU A 537 -24.11 5.05 -15.22
CA LEU A 537 -23.58 6.36 -14.85
C LEU A 537 -22.90 7.03 -16.06
N GLY A 538 -23.14 8.32 -16.27
CA GLY A 538 -22.59 9.09 -17.38
C GLY A 538 -21.07 9.21 -17.35
N ARG A 539 -20.54 9.81 -16.28
CA ARG A 539 -19.11 9.96 -16.07
C ARG A 539 -18.72 9.78 -14.61
N ILE A 540 -17.60 9.11 -14.36
CA ILE A 540 -16.93 9.12 -13.05
C ILE A 540 -15.53 9.72 -13.22
N THR A 541 -15.22 10.76 -12.45
CA THR A 541 -13.83 11.22 -12.28
C THR A 541 -13.30 10.76 -10.93
N GLY A 542 -12.24 9.94 -10.94
CA GLY A 542 -11.49 9.53 -9.76
C GLY A 542 -10.31 10.48 -9.50
N LEU A 543 -10.34 11.19 -8.37
CA LEU A 543 -9.27 12.08 -7.95
C LEU A 543 -8.38 11.37 -6.92
N ASP A 544 -7.23 10.90 -7.39
CA ASP A 544 -6.22 10.10 -6.66
C ASP A 544 -6.88 8.99 -5.80
N PRO A 545 -7.56 8.01 -6.43
CA PRO A 545 -8.25 6.92 -5.72
C PRO A 545 -7.29 6.21 -4.78
N THR A 546 -7.70 5.95 -3.53
CA THR A 546 -6.76 5.43 -2.53
C THR A 546 -6.39 3.97 -2.77
N ILE A 547 -5.13 3.59 -2.51
CA ILE A 547 -4.65 2.20 -2.62
C ILE A 547 -5.01 1.33 -1.40
N PHE A 548 -5.31 1.95 -0.25
CA PHE A 548 -5.62 1.20 0.97
C PHE A 548 -6.92 0.41 0.80
N PHE A 549 -6.84 -0.92 0.96
CA PHE A 549 -7.95 -1.87 0.83
C PHE A 549 -8.46 -2.14 -0.61
N TYR A 550 -7.88 -1.49 -1.64
CA TYR A 550 -8.31 -1.54 -3.04
C TYR A 550 -7.13 -1.77 -4.01
N ALA A 551 -6.32 -2.81 -3.73
CA ALA A 551 -5.14 -3.18 -4.53
C ALA A 551 -5.28 -4.57 -5.20
N GLY A 552 -6.52 -4.98 -5.51
CA GLY A 552 -6.82 -6.30 -6.05
C GLY A 552 -7.21 -6.25 -7.53
N SER A 553 -7.14 -7.40 -8.22
CA SER A 553 -7.73 -7.56 -9.56
C SER A 553 -9.23 -7.83 -9.51
N ASN A 554 -9.93 -7.38 -8.47
CA ASN A 554 -11.35 -7.68 -8.25
C ASN A 554 -12.20 -6.48 -8.64
N ASN A 555 -12.56 -6.40 -9.92
CA ASN A 555 -13.33 -5.32 -10.54
C ASN A 555 -14.68 -5.04 -9.86
N THR A 556 -15.19 -5.92 -9.00
CA THR A 556 -16.44 -5.68 -8.26
C THR A 556 -16.26 -4.80 -7.01
N ARG A 557 -15.02 -4.47 -6.64
CA ARG A 557 -14.70 -3.77 -5.39
C ARG A 557 -13.99 -2.44 -5.60
N ASP A 558 -13.41 -2.19 -6.76
CA ASP A 558 -12.51 -1.08 -7.05
C ASP A 558 -13.13 -0.24 -8.19
N LEU A 559 -12.77 1.05 -8.31
CA LEU A 559 -13.19 1.87 -9.45
C LEU A 559 -12.61 1.31 -10.76
N ASP A 560 -13.48 0.99 -11.73
CA ASP A 560 -13.08 0.40 -13.01
C ASP A 560 -13.85 1.00 -14.22
N PRO A 561 -13.38 0.81 -15.47
CA PRO A 561 -14.03 1.38 -16.65
C PRO A 561 -15.48 0.90 -16.85
N SER A 562 -15.86 -0.25 -16.28
CA SER A 562 -17.20 -0.79 -16.36
C SER A 562 -18.24 0.02 -15.58
N ASP A 563 -17.83 0.83 -14.60
CA ASP A 563 -18.72 1.55 -13.67
C ASP A 563 -19.54 2.69 -14.33
N ALA A 564 -19.05 3.26 -15.44
CA ALA A 564 -19.73 4.36 -16.14
C ALA A 564 -19.53 4.28 -17.67
N HIS A 565 -20.25 5.11 -18.43
CA HIS A 565 -19.97 5.29 -19.87
C HIS A 565 -18.57 5.85 -20.10
N PHE A 566 -18.08 6.67 -19.16
CA PHE A 566 -16.72 7.18 -19.17
C PHE A 566 -16.16 7.30 -17.75
N VAL A 567 -14.92 6.84 -17.56
CA VAL A 567 -14.22 6.87 -16.27
C VAL A 567 -12.85 7.47 -16.53
N ASP A 568 -12.53 8.57 -15.88
CA ASP A 568 -11.20 9.17 -15.93
C ASP A 568 -10.59 9.31 -14.55
N ILE A 569 -9.30 9.00 -14.43
CA ILE A 569 -8.60 8.97 -13.14
C ILE A 569 -7.38 9.87 -13.21
N ILE A 570 -7.21 10.70 -12.18
CA ILE A 570 -6.05 11.58 -12.03
C ILE A 570 -5.22 11.10 -10.83
N HIS A 571 -3.98 10.74 -11.10
CA HIS A 571 -3.01 10.21 -10.15
C HIS A 571 -1.98 11.28 -9.75
N THR A 572 -1.86 11.54 -8.45
CA THR A 572 -0.88 12.49 -7.89
C THR A 572 -0.03 11.93 -6.74
N GLY A 573 -0.54 10.92 -6.02
CA GLY A 573 0.14 10.22 -4.93
C GLY A 573 0.21 8.69 -5.12
N ALA A 574 0.29 8.24 -6.37
CA ALA A 574 0.25 6.84 -6.79
C ALA A 574 1.38 6.00 -6.17
N GLY A 575 1.03 4.81 -5.67
CA GLY A 575 1.95 3.85 -5.05
C GLY A 575 2.24 4.12 -3.57
N ILE A 576 1.65 5.17 -3.00
CA ILE A 576 1.89 5.61 -1.61
C ILE A 576 0.57 5.71 -0.85
N LEU A 577 -0.31 6.64 -1.25
CA LEU A 577 -1.68 6.74 -0.73
C LEU A 577 -2.71 6.51 -1.85
N GLY A 578 -2.34 6.77 -3.11
CA GLY A 578 -3.14 6.56 -4.32
C GLY A 578 -2.81 5.25 -5.05
N GLN A 579 -3.78 4.73 -5.81
CA GLN A 579 -3.65 3.54 -6.66
C GLN A 579 -2.66 3.79 -7.80
N TRP A 580 -1.86 2.79 -8.14
CA TRP A 580 -0.87 2.89 -9.22
C TRP A 580 -1.42 2.44 -10.58
N SER A 581 -2.16 1.33 -10.58
CA SER A 581 -2.64 0.69 -11.80
C SER A 581 -3.68 1.55 -12.50
N PRO A 582 -3.63 1.67 -13.85
CA PRO A 582 -4.71 2.28 -14.61
C PRO A 582 -6.04 1.61 -14.28
N GLY A 583 -7.05 2.41 -13.96
CA GLY A 583 -8.39 1.94 -13.59
C GLY A 583 -9.51 2.63 -14.37
N GLY A 584 -9.17 3.57 -15.25
CA GLY A 584 -10.13 4.32 -16.03
C GLY A 584 -10.15 3.91 -17.51
N HIS A 585 -11.08 4.52 -18.23
CA HIS A 585 -10.96 4.65 -19.67
C HIS A 585 -9.77 5.54 -20.03
N ALA A 586 -9.51 6.60 -19.25
CA ALA A 586 -8.35 7.47 -19.38
C ALA A 586 -7.69 7.75 -18.02
N ASP A 587 -6.39 7.49 -17.92
CA ASP A 587 -5.62 7.67 -16.67
C ASP A 587 -4.54 8.75 -16.86
N PHE A 588 -4.47 9.69 -15.92
CA PHE A 588 -3.56 10.84 -15.97
C PHE A 588 -2.58 10.83 -14.82
N TYR A 589 -1.29 10.70 -15.11
CA TYR A 589 -0.23 10.73 -14.11
C TYR A 589 0.41 12.11 -14.09
N VAL A 590 0.06 12.90 -13.09
CA VAL A 590 0.51 14.29 -12.97
C VAL A 590 1.93 14.31 -12.43
N ASN A 591 2.86 14.92 -13.16
CA ASN A 591 4.29 14.95 -12.84
C ASN A 591 4.91 13.56 -12.64
N GLY A 592 4.38 12.54 -13.32
CA GLY A 592 4.77 11.14 -13.12
C GLY A 592 3.95 10.39 -12.07
N GLY A 593 3.00 11.06 -11.41
CA GLY A 593 1.92 10.44 -10.64
C GLY A 593 2.19 10.22 -9.15
N THR A 594 3.42 10.41 -8.66
CA THR A 594 3.77 10.11 -7.25
C THR A 594 4.24 11.32 -6.45
N SER A 595 4.91 12.28 -7.09
CA SER A 595 5.48 13.44 -6.40
C SER A 595 5.15 14.72 -7.13
N GLN A 596 4.68 15.71 -6.38
CA GLN A 596 4.11 16.93 -6.92
C GLN A 596 5.00 18.13 -6.60
N PRO A 597 5.26 19.01 -7.60
CA PRO A 597 5.98 20.24 -7.39
C PRO A 597 5.34 21.10 -6.29
N GLY A 598 6.16 21.56 -5.34
CA GLY A 598 5.71 22.38 -4.20
C GLY A 598 5.14 21.60 -3.02
N CYS A 599 5.27 20.27 -2.98
CA CYS A 599 4.89 19.46 -1.82
C CYS A 599 6.03 19.07 -0.87
N ALA A 600 7.30 19.30 -1.24
CA ALA A 600 8.43 19.04 -0.36
C ALA A 600 8.30 19.81 0.97
N SER A 601 8.23 19.08 2.09
CA SER A 601 8.10 19.64 3.44
C SER A 601 9.19 19.10 4.38
N SER A 602 9.25 19.62 5.59
CA SER A 602 10.18 19.18 6.65
C SER A 602 9.93 17.73 7.10
N THR A 603 8.75 17.18 6.80
CA THR A 603 8.41 15.79 7.09
C THR A 603 7.91 15.07 5.85
N ILE A 604 8.24 13.78 5.77
CA ILE A 604 7.76 12.88 4.71
C ILE A 604 6.23 12.79 4.75
N PHE A 605 5.61 12.69 5.93
CA PHE A 605 4.15 12.68 6.08
C PHE A 605 3.46 13.87 5.44
N GLN A 606 3.95 15.09 5.70
CA GLN A 606 3.37 16.30 5.10
C GLN A 606 3.60 16.35 3.59
N THR A 607 4.75 15.85 3.13
CA THR A 607 5.05 15.74 1.69
C THR A 607 4.05 14.83 1.00
N LEU A 608 3.81 13.64 1.54
CA LEU A 608 2.94 12.63 0.94
C LEU A 608 1.45 12.96 1.06
N ALA A 609 1.03 13.55 2.18
CA ALA A 609 -0.31 14.11 2.32
C ALA A 609 -0.55 15.24 1.32
N CYS A 610 0.47 16.08 1.08
CA CYS A 610 0.41 17.09 0.03
C CYS A 610 0.31 16.46 -1.36
N ASP A 611 1.15 15.47 -1.69
CA ASP A 611 1.14 14.77 -2.98
C ASP A 611 -0.24 14.14 -3.27
N HIS A 612 -0.85 13.47 -2.28
CA HIS A 612 -2.20 12.89 -2.39
C HIS A 612 -3.29 13.97 -2.56
N THR A 613 -3.21 15.06 -1.80
CA THR A 613 -4.22 16.12 -1.85
C THR A 613 -4.11 17.02 -3.08
N LYS A 614 -2.93 17.07 -3.74
CA LYS A 614 -2.64 17.98 -4.86
C LYS A 614 -3.53 17.76 -6.09
N VAL A 615 -4.10 16.57 -6.26
CA VAL A 615 -5.10 16.30 -7.31
C VAL A 615 -6.26 17.29 -7.27
N THR A 616 -6.66 17.72 -6.06
CA THR A 616 -7.82 18.57 -5.87
C THR A 616 -7.66 19.96 -6.47
N PRO A 617 -6.61 20.75 -6.18
CA PRO A 617 -6.41 22.04 -6.85
C PRO A 617 -6.16 21.90 -8.36
N TYR A 618 -5.56 20.80 -8.84
CA TYR A 618 -5.41 20.59 -10.29
C TYR A 618 -6.76 20.42 -10.99
N PHE A 619 -7.64 19.57 -10.46
CA PHE A 619 -8.98 19.39 -11.02
C PHE A 619 -9.81 20.68 -10.90
N ILE A 620 -9.76 21.37 -9.76
CA ILE A 620 -10.47 22.64 -9.55
C ILE A 620 -10.01 23.69 -10.56
N GLU A 621 -8.70 23.83 -10.78
CA GLU A 621 -8.18 24.75 -11.80
C GLU A 621 -8.61 24.32 -13.21
N SER A 622 -8.68 23.01 -13.51
CA SER A 622 -9.08 22.51 -14.83
C SER A 622 -10.48 22.97 -15.26
N ILE A 623 -11.38 23.24 -14.31
CA ILE A 623 -12.75 23.70 -14.59
C ILE A 623 -12.75 25.05 -15.32
N ASN A 624 -11.84 25.96 -14.94
CA ASN A 624 -11.78 27.34 -15.45
C ASN A 624 -10.46 27.68 -16.15
N SER A 625 -9.58 26.71 -16.37
CA SER A 625 -8.28 26.95 -17.00
C SER A 625 -8.44 27.26 -18.49
N GLU A 626 -8.07 28.46 -18.91
CA GLU A 626 -7.97 28.83 -20.34
C GLU A 626 -6.75 28.20 -21.02
N ARG A 627 -5.69 27.92 -20.24
CA ARG A 627 -4.46 27.28 -20.74
C ARG A 627 -4.67 25.79 -20.98
N GLY A 628 -5.37 25.13 -20.05
CA GLY A 628 -5.60 23.70 -20.07
C GLY A 628 -4.43 22.87 -19.53
N PHE A 629 -4.77 21.73 -18.92
CA PHE A 629 -3.83 20.70 -18.50
C PHE A 629 -3.63 19.69 -19.64
N TRP A 630 -2.82 20.06 -20.61
CA TRP A 630 -2.58 19.20 -21.78
C TRP A 630 -1.68 18.02 -21.43
N ALA A 631 -2.21 16.83 -21.62
CA ALA A 631 -1.56 15.57 -21.29
C ALA A 631 -1.23 14.79 -22.57
N GLY A 632 0.01 14.31 -22.66
CA GLY A 632 0.48 13.53 -23.79
C GLY A 632 0.36 12.03 -23.49
N PRO A 633 -0.10 11.19 -24.44
CA PRO A 633 -0.12 9.76 -24.24
C PRO A 633 1.30 9.22 -24.14
N CYS A 634 1.49 8.25 -23.26
CA CYS A 634 2.76 7.59 -23.11
C CYS A 634 2.51 6.16 -22.61
N PRO A 635 3.11 5.13 -23.23
CA PRO A 635 2.75 3.73 -22.94
C PRO A 635 3.04 3.31 -21.50
N THR A 636 4.04 3.92 -20.86
CA THR A 636 4.46 3.59 -19.49
C THR A 636 5.04 4.82 -18.79
N LEU A 637 5.03 4.81 -17.46
CA LEU A 637 5.69 5.86 -16.65
C LEU A 637 7.18 5.94 -16.98
N ILE A 638 7.78 4.80 -17.25
CA ILE A 638 9.17 4.65 -17.66
C ILE A 638 9.45 5.47 -18.91
N SER A 639 8.66 5.29 -19.97
CA SER A 639 8.82 6.03 -21.22
C SER A 639 8.65 7.54 -21.02
N TYR A 640 7.80 7.94 -20.06
CA TYR A 640 7.59 9.34 -19.70
C TYR A 640 8.81 9.93 -18.99
N LEU A 641 9.30 9.27 -17.93
CA LEU A 641 10.44 9.74 -17.14
C LEU A 641 11.74 9.83 -17.94
N LEU A 642 11.93 8.92 -18.91
CA LEU A 642 13.08 8.93 -19.81
C LEU A 642 12.96 9.96 -20.95
N GLY A 643 11.82 10.65 -21.05
CA GLY A 643 11.55 11.59 -22.14
C GLY A 643 11.45 10.92 -23.51
N TRP A 644 11.11 9.64 -23.56
CA TRP A 644 11.00 8.84 -24.78
C TRP A 644 9.63 8.95 -25.46
N CYS A 645 8.70 9.67 -24.84
CA CYS A 645 7.39 9.93 -25.43
C CYS A 645 7.42 11.23 -26.23
N GLU A 646 7.25 11.10 -27.54
CA GLU A 646 7.08 12.20 -28.48
C GLU A 646 5.66 12.14 -29.09
N PRO A 647 4.61 12.43 -28.30
CA PRO A 647 3.24 12.49 -28.80
C PRO A 647 3.11 13.60 -29.86
N LYS A 648 2.32 13.36 -30.89
CA LYS A 648 2.00 14.39 -31.89
C LYS A 648 1.09 15.43 -31.26
N ASP A 649 1.05 16.64 -31.82
CA ASP A 649 0.12 17.69 -31.40
C ASP A 649 -1.35 17.21 -31.39
N SER A 650 -1.71 16.29 -32.30
CA SER A 650 -3.04 15.66 -32.39
C SER A 650 -3.36 14.67 -31.26
N ASP A 651 -2.34 14.16 -30.58
CA ASP A 651 -2.47 13.07 -29.61
C ASP A 651 -2.71 13.60 -28.19
N TYR A 652 -2.48 14.91 -27.97
CA TYR A 652 -2.69 15.56 -26.69
C TYR A 652 -4.17 15.71 -26.36
N VAL A 653 -4.53 15.41 -25.11
CA VAL A 653 -5.88 15.59 -24.58
C VAL A 653 -5.85 16.48 -23.33
N LEU A 654 -6.98 17.10 -22.99
CA LEU A 654 -7.10 17.88 -21.75
C LEU A 654 -7.38 16.96 -20.57
N MET A 655 -6.54 16.98 -19.54
CA MET A 655 -6.87 16.40 -18.23
C MET A 655 -7.91 17.28 -17.50
N GLY A 656 -8.87 16.64 -16.82
CA GLY A 656 -9.82 17.30 -15.93
C GLY A 656 -11.22 17.47 -16.53
N GLU A 657 -11.95 18.52 -16.14
CA GLU A 657 -13.37 18.67 -16.45
C GLU A 657 -13.68 18.63 -17.96
N HIS A 658 -12.84 19.25 -18.81
CA HIS A 658 -13.06 19.36 -20.26
C HIS A 658 -12.50 18.20 -21.08
N LEU A 659 -12.12 17.10 -20.43
CA LEU A 659 -11.68 15.89 -21.12
C LEU A 659 -12.78 15.35 -22.04
N SER A 660 -12.40 14.98 -23.27
CA SER A 660 -13.27 14.27 -24.20
C SER A 660 -13.59 12.87 -23.68
N THR A 661 -14.88 12.50 -23.68
CA THR A 661 -15.34 11.15 -23.30
C THR A 661 -14.89 10.05 -24.26
N GLN A 662 -14.26 10.41 -25.38
CA GLN A 662 -13.63 9.48 -26.33
C GLN A 662 -12.16 9.19 -26.02
N ALA A 663 -11.54 9.92 -25.07
CA ALA A 663 -10.15 9.70 -24.72
C ALA A 663 -9.95 8.31 -24.12
N ARG A 664 -8.91 7.59 -24.55
CA ARG A 664 -8.57 6.27 -24.04
C ARG A 664 -7.06 6.14 -23.81
N GLY A 665 -6.68 5.49 -22.72
CA GLY A 665 -5.29 5.12 -22.42
C GLY A 665 -4.64 5.94 -21.31
N VAL A 666 -3.31 5.88 -21.26
CA VAL A 666 -2.49 6.46 -20.20
C VAL A 666 -1.80 7.72 -20.69
N PHE A 667 -1.96 8.80 -19.92
CA PHE A 667 -1.49 10.13 -20.23
C PHE A 667 -0.64 10.71 -19.11
N TYR A 668 0.26 11.60 -19.47
CA TYR A 668 1.12 12.31 -18.52
C TYR A 668 1.04 13.81 -18.73
N VAL A 669 1.03 14.54 -17.62
CA VAL A 669 0.94 16.00 -17.63
C VAL A 669 1.94 16.60 -16.65
N THR A 670 2.60 17.68 -17.05
CA THR A 670 3.47 18.46 -16.15
C THR A 670 2.77 19.71 -15.65
N THR A 671 2.96 20.06 -14.39
CA THR A 671 2.38 21.26 -13.76
C THR A 671 3.44 22.17 -13.15
N ASN A 672 3.07 23.42 -12.87
CA ASN A 672 3.90 24.32 -12.06
C ASN A 672 3.79 23.95 -10.56
N ALA A 673 4.73 24.41 -9.73
CA ALA A 673 4.66 24.21 -8.27
C ALA A 673 3.61 25.09 -7.56
N LYS A 674 3.21 26.19 -8.19
CA LYS A 674 2.26 27.18 -7.67
C LYS A 674 1.21 27.51 -8.75
N PRO A 675 0.00 27.95 -8.36
CA PRO A 675 -1.03 28.34 -9.31
C PRO A 675 -0.60 29.60 -10.12
N PRO A 676 -0.98 29.72 -11.41
CA PRO A 676 -1.71 28.71 -12.18
C PRO A 676 -0.82 27.47 -12.46
N TYR A 677 -1.35 26.30 -12.11
CA TYR A 677 -0.66 25.02 -12.24
C TYR A 677 -0.59 24.56 -13.70
N ALA A 678 -1.61 24.89 -14.50
CA ALA A 678 -1.70 24.59 -15.90
C ALA A 678 -0.61 25.32 -16.70
N ARG A 679 0.20 24.54 -17.43
CA ARG A 679 1.28 25.06 -18.28
C ARG A 679 0.82 25.43 -19.69
N GLY A 680 -0.37 25.00 -20.10
CA GLY A 680 -0.87 25.19 -21.47
C GLY A 680 -0.39 24.13 -22.44
N PHE A 681 -0.78 24.29 -23.71
CA PHE A 681 -0.44 23.35 -24.77
C PHE A 681 1.08 23.35 -25.01
N PRO A 682 1.74 22.17 -24.99
CA PRO A 682 3.19 22.09 -25.16
C PRO A 682 3.66 22.26 -26.63
N GLY A 683 2.75 22.18 -27.62
CA GLY A 683 3.08 22.30 -29.04
C GLY A 683 3.29 23.74 -29.53
N LYS A 684 4.25 23.88 -30.46
CA LYS A 684 4.77 25.11 -31.12
C LYS A 684 5.37 26.21 -30.23
N ASN A 685 6.55 25.91 -29.66
CA ASN A 685 7.74 26.79 -29.72
C ASN A 685 9.04 26.05 -29.28
N ARG A 686 9.42 24.98 -30.00
CA ARG A 686 10.75 24.33 -29.84
C ARG A 686 11.94 25.26 -30.20
N ARG A 687 11.70 26.51 -30.65
CA ARG A 687 12.76 27.47 -31.06
C ARG A 687 12.97 28.70 -30.15
N THR A 688 12.14 28.94 -29.13
CA THR A 688 12.31 30.11 -28.22
C THR A 688 12.48 29.76 -26.75
N ALA A 689 12.36 28.50 -26.35
CA ALA A 689 12.66 28.05 -24.97
C ALA A 689 14.18 27.84 -24.74
N LYS A 690 15.02 28.82 -25.08
CA LYS A 690 16.43 28.85 -24.70
C LYS A 690 16.70 29.58 -23.37
N THR A 691 15.67 30.14 -22.72
CA THR A 691 15.86 31.03 -21.55
C THR A 691 14.88 30.85 -20.38
N SER A 692 14.14 29.75 -20.29
CA SER A 692 13.45 29.40 -19.03
C SER A 692 13.88 28.01 -18.57
N GLU A 693 14.45 27.94 -17.35
CA GLU A 693 14.97 26.74 -16.69
C GLU A 693 14.16 25.48 -16.98
N TYR A 694 14.75 24.63 -17.82
CA TYR A 694 14.38 23.25 -17.98
C TYR A 694 15.45 22.44 -17.23
N SER A 695 15.17 22.02 -16.00
CA SER A 695 16.03 21.13 -15.19
C SER A 695 15.67 19.65 -15.40
N GLY A 696 15.17 19.30 -16.59
CA GLY A 696 15.18 17.92 -17.05
C GLY A 696 16.61 17.50 -17.34
N VAL A 697 17.04 16.39 -16.74
CA VAL A 697 18.37 15.75 -16.83
C VAL A 697 18.92 15.84 -18.26
N ARG A 698 19.77 16.84 -18.51
CA ARG A 698 20.65 16.86 -19.68
C ARG A 698 21.99 16.25 -19.28
N ARG A 699 22.44 15.31 -20.12
CA ARG A 699 23.82 14.81 -20.13
C ARG A 699 24.79 16.00 -20.16
N LYS A 700 25.73 16.01 -19.21
CA LYS A 700 27.12 16.39 -19.49
C LYS A 700 27.95 15.13 -19.41
#